data_AF-A0A6N8EN32-F1
#
_entry.id   AF-A0A6N8EN32-F1
#
_cell.length_a   1.000
_cell.length_b   1.000
_cell.length_c   1.000
_cell.angle_alpha   90.00
_cell.angle_beta   90.00
_cell.angle_gamma   90.00
#
_symmetry.space_group_name_H-M   'P 1'
#
loop_
_entity.id
_entity.type
_entity.pdbx_description
1 polymer ?
#
loop_
_entity_poly.entity_id
_entity_poly.type
_entity_poly.pdbx_seq_one_letter_code
_entity_poly.pdbx_strand_id
1 'polypeptide(L)'
;MKADRGSFFYLETAHGGWLAVRQADGAVCHVRCDEMVSRAEDGTSLYRPLLCVVFPQWPDYAFLTAEPPMEEGTMPSVLWVDQFLYKGTVIPFRRIKTVESGEYAGLESVFVQERFCTTHAWSYTKGVNHLLGDCVQMKGWEQFRFCPVEPEGSLLELGRALAGHFRQTLRPDALRTLILTYEGPCLQHVLDAVFPFMRAADMRAFAALLFKDEALLGALGQKVKEGFWVEAIKALVAWDDEGRPASRASLVCDEGNIRLTYGVVGAPEGFLQMLVHYMRRHIQPRKKVCLLSTVRNEGIYLLEWIAYHRNIGVEHFFIYSNDNDDQSDALLKALHNEGIITYIDNKVSLGDSAQLKAYGHALNILPDILDYEWSFILDGDEFITLSPMFDRVQDYLKGMERWDADAIALNWQFISSEVNQNGFSDLTIPLTQRNRVIVSHGRVGEGWRLVKTVCRPHSVLQSRPHNPLAWHGDSFTYRLANGGLHEYRNPPPGIGRDPAFSDHGYFDKIYVSHYYFKSIVEWVWKYARNSGLDGAISFGVERYADYWANSYITQLEDTSTAVNENILLREHATRNELERLRRVPALRDAENIVRYAWEERLNYLLDMIEEADVASRLREEWRYILDTIPMERAGSLTLHS
;
A
#
# COMPACT_ATOMS: atom_id res chain seq x y z
N MET A 1 13.68 -20.71 -41.84
CA MET A 1 13.43 -21.15 -40.45
C MET A 1 14.35 -20.52 -39.37
N LYS A 2 15.44 -19.79 -39.70
CA LYS A 2 16.22 -19.03 -38.69
C LYS A 2 15.64 -17.63 -38.36
N ALA A 3 14.84 -17.03 -39.23
CA ALA A 3 14.38 -15.63 -39.12
C ALA A 3 13.30 -15.34 -38.05
N ASP A 4 12.81 -16.37 -37.35
CA ASP A 4 11.61 -16.30 -36.51
C ASP A 4 11.89 -16.60 -35.03
N ARG A 5 13.15 -16.50 -34.54
CA ARG A 5 13.50 -16.92 -33.16
C ARG A 5 13.93 -15.78 -32.23
N GLY A 6 14.02 -14.55 -32.72
CA GLY A 6 14.61 -13.44 -31.98
C GLY A 6 16.13 -13.56 -31.87
N SER A 7 16.82 -12.43 -31.81
CA SER A 7 18.25 -12.34 -31.53
C SER A 7 18.45 -11.96 -30.06
N PHE A 8 19.34 -12.66 -29.37
CA PHE A 8 19.62 -12.44 -27.95
C PHE A 8 20.90 -11.63 -27.79
N PHE A 9 20.92 -10.76 -26.78
CA PHE A 9 22.04 -9.88 -26.49
C PHE A 9 22.26 -9.74 -24.99
N TYR A 10 23.51 -9.63 -24.58
CA TYR A 10 23.87 -8.95 -23.34
C TYR A 10 23.96 -7.44 -23.62
N LEU A 11 23.61 -6.64 -22.61
CA LEU A 11 23.66 -5.19 -22.70
C LEU A 11 24.83 -4.66 -21.90
N GLU A 12 25.82 -4.13 -22.61
CA GLU A 12 26.96 -3.45 -22.01
C GLU A 12 26.73 -1.94 -22.02
N THR A 13 27.01 -1.29 -20.91
CA THR A 13 26.95 0.16 -20.76
C THR A 13 28.18 0.85 -21.34
N ALA A 14 28.05 2.13 -21.70
CA ALA A 14 29.19 2.95 -22.16
C ALA A 14 30.33 3.11 -21.12
N HIS A 15 30.10 2.76 -19.85
CA HIS A 15 31.09 2.82 -18.77
C HIS A 15 31.75 1.46 -18.44
N GLY A 16 31.64 0.46 -19.32
CA GLY A 16 32.36 -0.82 -19.19
C GLY A 16 31.79 -1.77 -18.12
N GLY A 17 30.51 -1.64 -17.80
CA GLY A 17 29.76 -2.63 -17.00
C GLY A 17 28.57 -3.21 -17.76
N TRP A 18 27.88 -4.17 -17.15
CA TRP A 18 26.80 -4.95 -17.76
C TRP A 18 25.48 -4.75 -17.03
N LEU A 19 24.37 -4.88 -17.75
CA LEU A 19 23.08 -5.05 -17.09
C LEU A 19 22.95 -6.48 -16.56
N ALA A 20 22.48 -6.58 -15.33
CA ALA A 20 22.33 -7.82 -14.59
C ALA A 20 21.09 -7.77 -13.71
N VAL A 21 20.65 -8.95 -13.29
CA VAL A 21 19.54 -9.12 -12.33
C VAL A 21 20.13 -9.49 -10.99
N ARG A 22 19.81 -8.74 -9.95
CA ARG A 22 20.13 -9.09 -8.56
C ARG A 22 19.26 -10.25 -8.12
N GLN A 23 19.86 -11.34 -7.66
CA GLN A 23 19.11 -12.57 -7.35
C GLN A 23 18.18 -12.42 -6.14
N ALA A 24 18.53 -11.56 -5.18
CA ALA A 24 17.76 -11.38 -3.94
C ALA A 24 16.34 -10.87 -4.18
N ASP A 25 16.14 -9.99 -5.17
CA ASP A 25 14.88 -9.24 -5.33
C ASP A 25 14.50 -8.94 -6.79
N GLY A 26 15.26 -9.43 -7.76
CA GLY A 26 14.97 -9.22 -9.18
C GLY A 26 15.28 -7.81 -9.70
N ALA A 27 15.97 -6.98 -8.92
CA ALA A 27 16.34 -5.63 -9.35
C ALA A 27 17.25 -5.67 -10.58
N VAL A 28 16.93 -4.87 -11.59
CA VAL A 28 17.80 -4.67 -12.74
C VAL A 28 18.86 -3.64 -12.36
N CYS A 29 20.12 -4.10 -12.40
CA CYS A 29 21.27 -3.32 -11.99
C CYS A 29 22.29 -3.22 -13.12
N HIS A 30 23.09 -2.18 -13.05
CA HIS A 30 24.34 -2.04 -13.73
C HIS A 30 25.47 -2.51 -12.82
N VAL A 31 26.23 -3.50 -13.26
CA VAL A 31 27.24 -4.21 -12.47
C VAL A 31 28.56 -4.23 -13.24
N ARG A 32 29.68 -3.90 -12.57
CA ARG A 32 31.01 -4.03 -13.18
C ARG A 32 31.41 -5.50 -13.37
N CYS A 33 32.32 -5.77 -14.31
CA CYS A 33 32.79 -7.13 -14.59
C CYS A 33 33.36 -7.85 -13.35
N ASP A 34 34.09 -7.12 -12.49
CA ASP A 34 34.67 -7.63 -11.24
C ASP A 34 33.60 -7.95 -10.18
N GLU A 35 32.45 -7.25 -10.21
CA GLU A 35 31.33 -7.48 -9.30
C GLU A 35 30.37 -8.58 -9.77
N MET A 36 30.34 -8.90 -11.06
CA MET A 36 29.49 -9.98 -11.59
C MET A 36 29.83 -11.36 -11.03
N VAL A 37 31.05 -11.54 -10.53
CA VAL A 37 31.49 -12.80 -9.90
C VAL A 37 31.26 -12.84 -8.38
N SER A 38 30.74 -11.76 -7.79
CA SER A 38 30.45 -11.69 -6.35
C SER A 38 29.44 -12.76 -5.93
N ARG A 39 29.64 -13.32 -4.74
CA ARG A 39 28.86 -14.42 -4.16
C ARG A 39 28.32 -14.05 -2.78
N ALA A 40 27.16 -14.59 -2.42
CA ALA A 40 26.68 -14.56 -1.04
C ALA A 40 27.50 -15.52 -0.17
N GLU A 41 27.26 -15.49 1.15
CA GLU A 41 27.96 -16.35 2.12
C GLU A 41 27.78 -17.85 1.84
N ASP A 42 26.64 -18.23 1.26
CA ASP A 42 26.32 -19.61 0.87
C ASP A 42 26.92 -20.02 -0.49
N GLY A 43 27.68 -19.12 -1.14
CA GLY A 43 28.32 -19.36 -2.44
C GLY A 43 27.43 -19.12 -3.66
N THR A 44 26.18 -18.70 -3.48
CA THR A 44 25.28 -18.36 -4.59
C THR A 44 25.71 -17.07 -5.28
N SER A 45 25.51 -16.97 -6.60
CA SER A 45 25.81 -15.75 -7.35
C SER A 45 24.89 -14.60 -6.94
N LEU A 46 25.44 -13.45 -6.57
CA LEU A 46 24.61 -12.29 -6.23
C LEU A 46 23.88 -11.71 -7.45
N TYR A 47 24.47 -11.86 -8.62
CA TYR A 47 23.98 -11.33 -9.89
C TYR A 47 23.99 -12.40 -10.96
N ARG A 48 23.04 -12.30 -11.89
CA ARG A 48 23.01 -13.07 -13.13
C ARG A 48 22.89 -12.13 -14.33
N PRO A 49 23.43 -12.49 -15.50
CA PRO A 49 23.31 -11.67 -16.70
C PRO A 49 21.85 -11.37 -17.06
N LEU A 50 21.56 -10.11 -17.42
CA LEU A 50 20.29 -9.75 -18.03
C LEU A 50 20.39 -9.95 -19.54
N LEU A 51 19.37 -10.56 -20.13
CA LEU A 51 19.26 -10.78 -21.56
C LEU A 51 18.32 -9.76 -22.18
N CYS A 52 18.61 -9.40 -23.43
CA CYS A 52 17.75 -8.59 -24.27
C CYS A 52 17.41 -9.37 -25.53
N VAL A 53 16.13 -9.48 -25.86
CA VAL A 53 15.65 -10.13 -27.09
C VAL A 53 15.16 -9.06 -28.06
N VAL A 54 15.57 -9.16 -29.33
CA VAL A 54 15.09 -8.30 -30.42
C VAL A 54 14.54 -9.18 -31.54
N PHE A 55 13.33 -8.91 -32.00
CA PHE A 55 12.70 -9.67 -33.08
C PHE A 55 12.84 -8.96 -34.43
N PRO A 56 13.16 -9.66 -35.52
CA PRO A 56 13.22 -9.05 -36.85
C PRO A 56 11.91 -8.37 -37.29
N GLN A 57 10.77 -8.86 -36.80
CA GLN A 57 9.45 -8.31 -37.10
C GLN A 57 9.15 -7.03 -36.29
N TRP A 58 9.84 -6.84 -35.17
CA TRP A 58 9.69 -5.70 -34.24
C TRP A 58 11.08 -5.13 -33.93
N PRO A 59 11.82 -4.65 -34.95
CA PRO A 59 13.22 -4.25 -34.79
C PRO A 59 13.39 -3.00 -33.93
N ASP A 60 12.31 -2.24 -33.71
CA ASP A 60 12.30 -1.04 -32.87
C ASP A 60 11.97 -1.34 -31.41
N TYR A 61 11.89 -2.61 -31.02
CA TYR A 61 11.62 -3.04 -29.65
C TYR A 61 12.71 -3.96 -29.11
N ALA A 62 12.94 -3.83 -27.81
CA ALA A 62 13.89 -4.63 -27.03
C ALA A 62 13.15 -5.20 -25.82
N PHE A 63 13.30 -6.49 -25.57
CA PHE A 63 12.60 -7.21 -24.49
C PHE A 63 13.63 -7.68 -23.48
N LEU A 64 13.71 -7.02 -22.33
CA LEU A 64 14.60 -7.42 -21.25
C LEU A 64 14.00 -8.61 -20.52
N THR A 65 14.81 -9.65 -20.32
CA THR A 65 14.41 -10.89 -19.66
C THR A 65 15.60 -11.47 -18.93
N ALA A 66 15.34 -12.37 -17.98
CA ALA A 66 16.34 -13.31 -17.55
C ALA A 66 16.12 -14.66 -18.21
N GLU A 67 17.08 -15.57 -18.03
CA GLU A 67 16.93 -16.95 -18.46
C GLU A 67 15.77 -17.62 -17.70
N PRO A 68 14.79 -18.24 -18.41
CA PRO A 68 13.71 -18.96 -17.77
C PRO A 68 14.23 -20.15 -16.95
N PRO A 69 13.69 -20.41 -15.75
CA PRO A 69 14.07 -21.58 -14.99
C PRO A 69 13.55 -22.86 -15.66
N MET A 70 14.49 -23.78 -15.97
CA MET A 70 14.18 -25.10 -16.54
C MET A 70 13.78 -26.11 -15.47
N GLU A 71 14.21 -25.93 -14.23
CA GLU A 71 13.85 -26.80 -13.12
C GLU A 71 12.36 -26.66 -12.78
N GLU A 72 11.74 -27.81 -12.50
CA GLU A 72 10.36 -27.90 -12.05
C GLU A 72 10.26 -27.39 -10.60
N GLY A 73 9.25 -26.57 -10.31
CA GLY A 73 9.09 -25.90 -9.01
C GLY A 73 9.85 -24.57 -8.86
N THR A 74 10.76 -24.23 -9.77
CA THR A 74 11.49 -22.95 -9.72
C THR A 74 10.70 -21.82 -10.40
N MET A 75 10.43 -20.76 -9.64
CA MET A 75 9.69 -19.58 -10.09
C MET A 75 10.55 -18.68 -11.00
N PRO A 76 9.99 -18.13 -12.09
CA PRO A 76 10.70 -17.15 -12.89
C PRO A 76 10.87 -15.87 -12.08
N SER A 77 12.00 -15.19 -12.23
CA SER A 77 12.19 -13.95 -11.47
C SER A 77 11.45 -12.80 -12.13
N VAL A 78 10.71 -12.09 -11.31
CA VAL A 78 10.11 -10.82 -11.68
C VAL A 78 11.22 -9.78 -11.71
N LEU A 79 11.41 -9.18 -12.88
CA LEU A 79 12.35 -8.10 -13.08
C LEU A 79 11.69 -6.78 -12.68
N TRP A 80 12.48 -5.86 -12.13
CA TRP A 80 12.04 -4.49 -11.94
C TRP A 80 13.17 -3.50 -12.21
N VAL A 81 12.80 -2.40 -12.85
CA VAL A 81 13.65 -1.24 -13.13
C VAL A 81 13.22 -0.13 -12.19
N ASP A 82 14.17 0.55 -11.57
CA ASP A 82 13.87 1.61 -10.62
C ASP A 82 13.14 2.76 -11.32
N GLN A 83 12.14 3.33 -10.66
CA GLN A 83 11.27 4.39 -11.21
C GLN A 83 10.55 4.02 -12.53
N PHE A 84 10.42 2.72 -12.85
CA PHE A 84 9.71 2.27 -14.05
C PHE A 84 8.28 1.81 -13.75
N LEU A 85 7.38 1.99 -14.72
CA LEU A 85 5.94 1.77 -14.55
C LEU A 85 5.50 0.31 -14.70
N TYR A 86 6.42 -0.64 -14.84
CA TYR A 86 6.07 -2.05 -15.06
C TYR A 86 7.13 -3.00 -14.53
N LYS A 87 6.69 -4.09 -13.90
CA LYS A 87 7.51 -5.24 -13.53
C LYS A 87 6.99 -6.47 -14.26
N GLY A 88 7.81 -7.49 -14.35
CA GLY A 88 7.42 -8.75 -14.97
C GLY A 88 8.61 -9.62 -15.30
N THR A 89 8.34 -10.83 -15.77
CA THR A 89 9.40 -11.74 -16.26
C THR A 89 10.05 -11.24 -17.54
N VAL A 90 9.33 -10.40 -18.30
CA VAL A 90 9.81 -9.69 -19.48
C VAL A 90 9.41 -8.22 -19.41
N ILE A 91 10.36 -7.30 -19.62
CA ILE A 91 10.11 -5.85 -19.64
C ILE A 91 10.41 -5.30 -21.04
N PRO A 92 9.41 -4.83 -21.80
CA PRO A 92 9.62 -4.27 -23.13
C PRO A 92 10.02 -2.78 -23.10
N PHE A 93 10.88 -2.42 -24.04
CA PHE A 93 11.32 -1.06 -24.33
C PHE A 93 11.26 -0.78 -25.83
N ARG A 94 11.03 0.48 -26.20
CA ARG A 94 11.32 0.95 -27.57
C ARG A 94 12.83 1.20 -27.66
N ARG A 95 13.44 0.69 -28.73
CA ARG A 95 14.86 0.84 -29.01
C ARG A 95 15.11 2.11 -29.83
N ILE A 96 15.87 3.04 -29.27
CA ILE A 96 16.18 4.32 -29.91
C ILE A 96 17.63 4.31 -30.38
N LYS A 97 17.83 4.41 -31.70
CA LYS A 97 19.19 4.50 -32.27
C LYS A 97 19.76 5.89 -31.98
N THR A 98 20.96 5.92 -31.41
CA THR A 98 21.60 7.16 -30.91
C THR A 98 22.78 7.61 -31.76
N VAL A 99 23.37 6.70 -32.53
CA VAL A 99 24.49 6.94 -33.45
C VAL A 99 24.20 6.30 -34.81
N GLU A 100 24.66 6.94 -35.89
CA GLU A 100 24.50 6.43 -37.26
C GLU A 100 25.16 5.07 -37.48
N SER A 101 26.19 4.72 -36.69
CA SER A 101 26.88 3.43 -36.76
C SER A 101 26.03 2.24 -36.28
N GLY A 102 24.96 2.47 -35.52
CA GLY A 102 24.07 1.43 -35.00
C GLY A 102 24.64 0.56 -33.88
N GLU A 103 25.83 0.87 -33.35
CA GLU A 103 26.50 0.08 -32.32
C GLU A 103 25.85 0.22 -30.93
N TYR A 104 25.24 1.38 -30.66
CA TYR A 104 24.59 1.69 -29.39
C TYR A 104 23.12 2.06 -29.61
N ALA A 105 22.28 1.70 -28.63
CA ALA A 105 20.89 2.15 -28.59
C ALA A 105 20.46 2.49 -27.16
N GLY A 106 19.57 3.47 -27.06
CA GLY A 106 18.80 3.77 -25.86
C GLY A 106 17.58 2.86 -25.73
N LEU A 107 17.10 2.74 -24.49
CA LEU A 107 15.87 2.04 -24.17
C LEU A 107 14.85 3.08 -23.68
N GLU A 108 13.80 3.30 -24.45
CA GLU A 108 12.68 4.19 -24.12
C GLU A 108 11.50 3.35 -23.60
N SER A 109 10.80 3.87 -22.59
CA SER A 109 9.58 3.29 -22.06
C SER A 109 8.53 3.08 -23.17
N VAL A 110 7.88 1.92 -23.17
CA VAL A 110 6.71 1.69 -24.05
C VAL A 110 5.44 2.36 -23.52
N PHE A 111 5.43 2.79 -22.26
CA PHE A 111 4.28 3.40 -21.60
C PHE A 111 4.26 4.92 -21.71
N VAL A 112 5.44 5.55 -21.61
CA VAL A 112 5.58 7.02 -21.61
C VAL A 112 6.65 7.41 -22.61
N GLN A 113 6.27 8.25 -23.58
CA GLN A 113 7.22 8.79 -24.55
C GLN A 113 8.23 9.71 -23.86
N GLU A 114 9.45 9.77 -24.39
CA GLU A 114 10.56 10.58 -23.87
C GLU A 114 10.92 10.25 -22.41
N ARG A 115 10.78 8.96 -22.05
CA ARG A 115 11.29 8.40 -20.79
C ARG A 115 12.24 7.26 -21.11
N PHE A 116 13.51 7.45 -20.77
CA PHE A 116 14.60 6.56 -21.14
C PHE A 116 15.16 5.85 -19.91
N CYS A 117 15.75 4.68 -20.13
CA CYS A 117 16.54 4.04 -19.11
C CYS A 117 17.95 4.63 -19.04
N THR A 118 18.49 4.73 -17.83
CA THR A 118 19.89 5.11 -17.60
C THR A 118 20.48 4.38 -16.40
N THR A 119 21.79 4.46 -16.29
CA THR A 119 22.58 3.98 -15.16
C THR A 119 23.38 5.14 -14.59
N HIS A 120 23.43 5.29 -13.26
CA HIS A 120 24.33 6.26 -12.66
C HIS A 120 25.79 5.97 -13.00
N ALA A 121 26.60 7.03 -13.14
CA ALA A 121 28.05 6.89 -13.24
C ALA A 121 28.63 6.21 -11.98
N TRP A 122 29.74 5.49 -12.14
CA TRP A 122 30.42 4.84 -11.02
C TRP A 122 30.88 5.88 -9.99
N SER A 123 30.63 5.63 -8.70
CA SER A 123 31.43 6.26 -7.65
C SER A 123 32.70 5.42 -7.43
N TYR A 124 33.78 6.03 -6.95
CA TYR A 124 35.00 5.30 -6.56
C TYR A 124 34.78 4.23 -5.47
N THR A 125 33.62 4.26 -4.80
CA THR A 125 33.28 3.42 -3.66
C THR A 125 32.20 2.37 -3.94
N LYS A 126 31.58 2.36 -5.14
CA LYS A 126 30.47 1.44 -5.47
C LYS A 126 30.63 0.83 -6.86
N GLY A 127 30.56 -0.50 -6.94
CA GLY A 127 30.62 -1.26 -8.20
C GLY A 127 29.26 -1.71 -8.76
N VAL A 128 28.15 -1.31 -8.12
CA VAL A 128 26.78 -1.64 -8.53
C VAL A 128 25.87 -0.43 -8.40
N ASN A 129 25.08 -0.16 -9.45
CA ASN A 129 24.05 0.89 -9.49
C ASN A 129 22.72 0.31 -10.00
N HIS A 130 21.59 0.88 -9.60
CA HIS A 130 20.29 0.53 -10.16
C HIS A 130 20.13 1.07 -11.60
N LEU A 131 19.38 0.36 -12.44
CA LEU A 131 18.87 0.91 -13.69
C LEU A 131 17.65 1.77 -13.37
N LEU A 132 17.69 3.05 -13.76
CA LEU A 132 16.56 3.98 -13.66
C LEU A 132 15.74 3.97 -14.95
N GLY A 133 14.42 4.13 -14.87
CA GLY A 133 13.50 4.03 -16.01
C GLY A 133 12.69 5.29 -16.35
N ASP A 134 12.91 6.43 -15.67
CA ASP A 134 12.12 7.65 -15.81
C ASP A 134 12.90 8.87 -16.34
N CYS A 135 14.11 8.67 -16.87
CA CYS A 135 14.95 9.78 -17.30
C CYS A 135 14.38 10.52 -18.52
N VAL A 136 14.34 11.84 -18.42
CA VAL A 136 13.74 12.72 -19.44
C VAL A 136 14.73 13.16 -20.54
N GLN A 137 16.01 12.84 -20.36
CA GLN A 137 17.07 13.11 -21.34
C GLN A 137 17.99 11.91 -21.41
N MET A 138 18.40 11.57 -22.62
CA MET A 138 19.43 10.56 -22.88
C MET A 138 20.77 11.25 -23.14
N LYS A 139 21.72 11.09 -22.22
CA LYS A 139 23.12 11.53 -22.37
C LYS A 139 23.93 10.43 -23.07
N GLY A 140 25.06 10.82 -23.68
CA GLY A 140 25.88 9.89 -24.47
C GLY A 140 26.40 8.66 -23.71
N TRP A 141 26.50 8.75 -22.39
CA TRP A 141 26.95 7.65 -21.52
C TRP A 141 25.84 6.69 -21.06
N GLU A 142 24.59 6.95 -21.44
CA GLU A 142 23.40 6.20 -21.01
C GLU A 142 22.97 5.15 -22.04
N GLN A 143 23.88 4.82 -22.97
CA GLN A 143 23.60 3.97 -24.12
C GLN A 143 24.13 2.55 -23.91
N PHE A 144 23.44 1.58 -24.54
CA PHE A 144 23.77 0.16 -24.42
C PHE A 144 24.31 -0.40 -25.73
N ARG A 145 25.45 -1.07 -25.66
CA ARG A 145 25.99 -1.91 -26.73
C ARG A 145 25.33 -3.29 -26.66
N PHE A 146 24.82 -3.75 -27.80
CA PHE A 146 24.11 -5.02 -27.93
C PHE A 146 25.13 -6.11 -28.32
N CYS A 147 25.59 -6.87 -27.32
CA CYS A 147 26.59 -7.92 -27.49
C CYS A 147 25.89 -9.25 -27.82
N PRO A 148 26.01 -9.82 -29.04
CA PRO A 148 25.25 -10.99 -29.44
C PRO A 148 25.49 -12.21 -28.56
N VAL A 149 24.42 -12.96 -28.29
CA VAL A 149 24.41 -14.23 -27.57
C VAL A 149 23.77 -15.29 -28.47
N GLU A 150 24.47 -16.40 -28.67
CA GLU A 150 23.89 -17.55 -29.37
C GLU A 150 22.91 -18.28 -28.42
N PRO A 151 21.61 -18.37 -28.76
CA PRO A 151 20.64 -18.96 -27.85
C PRO A 151 20.72 -20.49 -27.87
N GLU A 152 20.87 -21.08 -26.68
CA GLU A 152 20.80 -22.53 -26.44
C GLU A 152 19.73 -22.84 -25.39
N GLY A 153 19.26 -24.09 -25.35
CA GLY A 153 18.30 -24.58 -24.34
C GLY A 153 17.06 -23.69 -24.15
N SER A 154 16.87 -23.22 -22.92
CA SER A 154 15.75 -22.40 -22.44
C SER A 154 15.55 -21.11 -23.28
N LEU A 155 16.64 -20.49 -23.74
CA LEU A 155 16.60 -19.26 -24.53
C LEU A 155 16.04 -19.50 -25.92
N LEU A 156 16.36 -20.66 -26.52
CA LEU A 156 15.81 -21.04 -27.81
C LEU A 156 14.30 -21.28 -27.74
N GLU A 157 13.82 -21.86 -26.64
CA GLU A 157 12.40 -22.06 -26.37
C GLU A 157 11.69 -20.73 -26.14
N LEU A 158 12.24 -19.86 -25.29
CA LEU A 158 11.71 -18.51 -25.05
C LEU A 158 11.61 -17.69 -26.34
N GLY A 159 12.67 -17.69 -27.15
CA GLY A 159 12.71 -16.95 -28.41
C GLY A 159 11.64 -17.41 -29.41
N ARG A 160 11.40 -18.72 -29.50
CA ARG A 160 10.30 -19.27 -30.32
C ARG A 160 8.94 -18.89 -29.78
N ALA A 161 8.74 -19.00 -28.46
CA ALA A 161 7.48 -18.67 -27.81
C ALA A 161 7.11 -17.20 -28.06
N LEU A 162 8.03 -16.27 -27.79
CA LEU A 162 7.78 -14.85 -27.97
C LEU A 162 7.53 -14.49 -29.46
N ALA A 163 8.37 -14.97 -30.38
CA ALA A 163 8.28 -14.59 -31.80
C ALA A 163 6.95 -14.98 -32.49
N GLY A 164 6.28 -16.03 -31.99
CA GLY A 164 4.98 -16.48 -32.49
C GLY A 164 3.82 -15.53 -32.14
N HIS A 165 3.93 -14.75 -31.07
CA HIS A 165 2.80 -14.01 -30.49
C HIS A 165 2.82 -12.50 -30.72
N PHE A 166 3.94 -11.92 -31.16
CA PHE A 166 4.03 -10.50 -31.54
C PHE A 166 3.49 -10.17 -32.95
N ARG A 167 2.93 -11.14 -33.69
CA ARG A 167 2.46 -10.91 -35.08
C ARG A 167 1.00 -10.51 -35.21
N GLN A 168 0.22 -10.61 -34.13
CA GLN A 168 -1.23 -10.46 -34.17
C GLN A 168 -1.70 -9.46 -33.11
N THR A 169 -2.78 -8.74 -33.41
CA THR A 169 -3.47 -7.95 -32.38
C THR A 169 -4.06 -8.91 -31.34
N LEU A 170 -3.68 -8.73 -30.08
CA LEU A 170 -4.12 -9.60 -28.99
C LEU A 170 -5.54 -9.23 -28.55
N ARG A 171 -6.50 -9.88 -29.20
CA ARG A 171 -7.91 -9.87 -28.81
C ARG A 171 -8.18 -10.90 -27.71
N PRO A 172 -9.26 -10.74 -26.92
CA PRO A 172 -9.62 -11.70 -25.87
C PRO A 172 -9.64 -13.15 -26.33
N ASP A 173 -10.26 -13.45 -27.48
CA ASP A 173 -10.34 -14.82 -28.02
C ASP A 173 -8.98 -15.37 -28.46
N ALA A 174 -8.10 -14.51 -28.98
CA ALA A 174 -6.74 -14.91 -29.36
C ALA A 174 -5.90 -15.23 -28.12
N LEU A 175 -6.05 -14.45 -27.04
CA LEU A 175 -5.38 -14.69 -25.77
C LEU A 175 -5.91 -15.94 -25.05
N ARG A 176 -7.24 -16.14 -25.09
CA ARG A 176 -7.87 -17.38 -24.63
C ARG A 176 -7.32 -18.59 -25.37
N THR A 177 -7.29 -18.53 -26.70
CA THR A 177 -6.77 -19.62 -27.55
C THR A 177 -5.30 -19.86 -27.23
N LEU A 178 -4.48 -18.80 -27.12
CA LEU A 178 -3.09 -18.87 -26.71
C LEU A 178 -2.95 -19.69 -25.42
N ILE A 179 -3.61 -19.31 -24.33
CA ILE A 179 -3.47 -20.01 -23.04
C ILE A 179 -3.91 -21.47 -23.15
N LEU A 180 -5.05 -21.74 -23.79
CA LEU A 180 -5.58 -23.10 -23.94
C LEU A 180 -4.66 -24.01 -24.77
N THR A 181 -4.04 -23.49 -25.83
CA THR A 181 -3.20 -24.29 -26.73
C THR A 181 -1.71 -24.17 -26.46
N TYR A 182 -1.26 -23.29 -25.55
CA TYR A 182 0.16 -23.10 -25.29
C TYR A 182 0.80 -24.36 -24.70
N GLU A 183 1.93 -24.76 -25.28
CA GLU A 183 2.76 -25.85 -24.79
C GLU A 183 4.16 -25.30 -24.49
N GLY A 184 4.66 -25.58 -23.28
CA GLY A 184 6.00 -25.19 -22.85
C GLY A 184 6.02 -24.41 -21.53
N PRO A 185 7.23 -24.12 -21.01
CA PRO A 185 7.40 -23.53 -19.67
C PRO A 185 7.33 -22.00 -19.65
N CYS A 186 7.27 -21.34 -20.82
CA CYS A 186 7.46 -19.89 -20.94
C CYS A 186 6.15 -19.08 -21.07
N LEU A 187 4.99 -19.64 -20.72
CA LEU A 187 3.70 -18.95 -20.90
C LEU A 187 3.67 -17.59 -20.18
N GLN A 188 4.14 -17.53 -18.93
CA GLN A 188 4.19 -16.28 -18.18
C GLN A 188 5.05 -15.22 -18.86
N HIS A 189 6.21 -15.61 -19.42
CA HIS A 189 7.08 -14.69 -20.16
C HIS A 189 6.38 -14.12 -21.38
N VAL A 190 5.61 -14.96 -22.10
CA VAL A 190 4.80 -14.50 -23.23
C VAL A 190 3.74 -13.51 -22.75
N LEU A 191 2.99 -13.84 -21.70
CA LEU A 191 1.93 -12.98 -21.16
C LEU A 191 2.46 -11.61 -20.69
N ASP A 192 3.57 -11.60 -19.94
CA ASP A 192 4.20 -10.37 -19.46
C ASP A 192 4.79 -9.54 -20.61
N ALA A 193 5.34 -10.18 -21.64
CA ALA A 193 5.91 -9.48 -22.78
C ALA A 193 4.84 -8.81 -23.66
N VAL A 194 3.64 -9.38 -23.71
CA VAL A 194 2.57 -8.86 -24.56
C VAL A 194 1.63 -7.87 -23.87
N PHE A 195 1.45 -7.99 -22.54
CA PHE A 195 0.56 -7.13 -21.76
C PHE A 195 0.71 -5.63 -22.06
N PRO A 196 1.94 -5.06 -22.14
CA PRO A 196 2.13 -3.62 -22.36
C PRO A 196 1.59 -3.10 -23.71
N PHE A 197 1.31 -4.01 -24.66
CA PHE A 197 0.75 -3.69 -25.97
C PHE A 197 -0.75 -3.94 -26.08
N MET A 198 -1.38 -4.43 -25.01
CA MET A 198 -2.81 -4.70 -24.99
C MET A 198 -3.61 -3.43 -24.71
N ARG A 199 -4.78 -3.32 -25.34
CA ARG A 199 -5.72 -2.23 -25.01
C ARG A 199 -6.43 -2.56 -23.70
N ALA A 200 -6.66 -1.55 -22.87
CA ALA A 200 -7.40 -1.72 -21.62
C ALA A 200 -8.80 -2.34 -21.83
N ALA A 201 -9.47 -2.05 -22.95
CA ALA A 201 -10.76 -2.65 -23.30
C ALA A 201 -10.65 -4.16 -23.59
N ASP A 202 -9.58 -4.59 -24.26
CA ASP A 202 -9.34 -6.01 -24.55
C ASP A 202 -8.95 -6.75 -23.25
N MET A 203 -8.15 -6.14 -22.37
CA MET A 203 -7.85 -6.72 -21.03
C MET A 203 -9.10 -6.85 -20.16
N ARG A 204 -9.98 -5.83 -20.15
CA ARG A 204 -11.27 -5.93 -19.46
C ARG A 204 -12.12 -7.07 -20.02
N ALA A 205 -12.27 -7.15 -21.34
CA ALA A 205 -13.05 -8.21 -21.96
C ALA A 205 -12.47 -9.61 -21.65
N PHE A 206 -11.14 -9.77 -21.68
CA PHE A 206 -10.49 -11.03 -21.31
C PHE A 206 -10.70 -11.39 -19.83
N ALA A 207 -10.54 -10.42 -18.91
CA ALA A 207 -10.79 -10.62 -17.48
C ALA A 207 -12.22 -11.11 -17.19
N ALA A 208 -13.22 -10.61 -17.93
CA ALA A 208 -14.61 -11.06 -17.78
C ALA A 208 -14.83 -12.53 -18.19
N LEU A 209 -14.00 -13.07 -19.11
CA LEU A 209 -14.16 -14.46 -19.57
C LEU A 209 -13.84 -15.47 -18.46
N LEU A 210 -12.93 -15.14 -17.54
CA LEU A 210 -12.48 -16.06 -16.49
C LEU A 210 -13.58 -16.45 -15.50
N PHE A 211 -14.59 -15.60 -15.31
CA PHE A 211 -15.77 -15.92 -14.49
C PHE A 211 -16.70 -16.97 -15.13
N LYS A 212 -16.52 -17.27 -16.42
CA LYS A 212 -17.47 -18.12 -17.19
C LYS A 212 -16.81 -19.28 -17.91
N ASP A 213 -15.48 -19.33 -17.90
CA ASP A 213 -14.70 -20.29 -18.68
C ASP A 213 -13.78 -21.09 -17.76
N GLU A 214 -14.34 -22.16 -17.19
CA GLU A 214 -13.61 -23.09 -16.31
C GLU A 214 -12.38 -23.70 -16.99
N ALA A 215 -12.45 -23.95 -18.31
CA ALA A 215 -11.33 -24.52 -19.06
C ALA A 215 -10.17 -23.52 -19.15
N LEU A 216 -10.46 -22.24 -19.37
CA LEU A 216 -9.46 -21.18 -19.37
C LEU A 216 -8.84 -21.00 -17.98
N LEU A 217 -9.66 -20.95 -16.93
CA LEU A 217 -9.19 -20.84 -15.55
C LEU A 217 -8.30 -22.02 -15.15
N GLY A 218 -8.72 -23.25 -15.50
CA GLY A 218 -7.95 -24.47 -15.29
C GLY A 218 -6.63 -24.47 -16.05
N ALA A 219 -6.64 -24.04 -17.32
CA ALA A 219 -5.42 -23.94 -18.12
C ALA A 219 -4.44 -22.91 -17.56
N LEU A 220 -4.91 -21.75 -17.08
CA LEU A 220 -4.07 -20.75 -16.43
C LEU A 220 -3.38 -21.34 -15.20
N GLY A 221 -4.12 -22.06 -14.35
CA GLY A 221 -3.60 -22.70 -13.14
C GLY A 221 -2.71 -23.91 -13.35
N GLN A 222 -2.77 -24.55 -14.52
CA GLN A 222 -1.86 -25.65 -14.86
C GLN A 222 -0.59 -25.18 -15.57
N LYS A 223 -0.68 -24.12 -16.38
CA LYS A 223 0.38 -23.74 -17.33
C LYS A 223 1.22 -22.56 -16.87
N VAL A 224 0.75 -21.77 -15.91
CA VAL A 224 1.55 -20.69 -15.32
C VAL A 224 2.17 -21.20 -14.02
N LYS A 225 3.50 -21.09 -13.89
CA LYS A 225 4.23 -21.51 -12.68
C LYS A 225 3.91 -20.63 -11.46
N GLU A 226 3.54 -19.37 -11.72
CA GLU A 226 3.19 -18.39 -10.70
C GLU A 226 1.87 -18.77 -9.99
N GLY A 227 1.98 -19.17 -8.73
CA GLY A 227 0.81 -19.59 -7.95
C GLY A 227 0.07 -18.45 -7.26
N PHE A 228 0.75 -17.39 -6.83
CA PHE A 228 0.15 -16.40 -5.92
C PHE A 228 -1.02 -15.65 -6.56
N TRP A 229 -0.81 -15.06 -7.73
CA TRP A 229 -1.86 -14.32 -8.44
C TRP A 229 -2.90 -15.26 -9.06
N VAL A 230 -2.50 -16.48 -9.45
CA VAL A 230 -3.44 -17.46 -9.96
C VAL A 230 -4.41 -17.94 -8.88
N GLU A 231 -3.94 -18.17 -7.65
CA GLU A 231 -4.83 -18.48 -6.53
C GLU A 231 -5.74 -17.29 -6.19
N ALA A 232 -5.26 -16.04 -6.31
CA ALA A 232 -6.10 -14.86 -6.16
C ALA A 232 -7.22 -14.79 -7.23
N ILE A 233 -6.91 -15.14 -8.48
CA ILE A 233 -7.90 -15.25 -9.57
C ILE A 233 -8.95 -16.32 -9.24
N LYS A 234 -8.53 -17.53 -8.85
CA LYS A 234 -9.44 -18.63 -8.49
C LYS A 234 -10.33 -18.26 -7.30
N ALA A 235 -9.75 -17.65 -6.27
CA ALA A 235 -10.48 -17.20 -5.09
C ALA A 235 -11.56 -16.16 -5.43
N LEU A 236 -11.26 -15.23 -6.34
CA LEU A 236 -12.22 -14.23 -6.80
C LEU A 236 -13.37 -14.84 -7.60
N VAL A 237 -13.10 -15.80 -8.50
CA VAL A 237 -14.14 -16.52 -9.26
C VAL A 237 -15.03 -17.32 -8.32
N ALA A 238 -14.43 -18.13 -7.44
CA ALA A 238 -15.19 -18.93 -6.47
C ALA A 238 -16.06 -18.07 -5.56
N TRP A 239 -15.54 -16.94 -5.08
CA TRP A 239 -16.31 -16.01 -4.25
C TRP A 239 -17.53 -15.42 -4.98
N ASP A 240 -17.40 -15.01 -6.25
CA ASP A 240 -18.55 -14.45 -6.99
C ASP A 240 -19.60 -15.52 -7.33
N ASP A 241 -19.18 -16.73 -7.71
CA ASP A 241 -20.07 -17.84 -8.09
C ASP A 241 -20.89 -18.40 -6.91
N GLU A 242 -20.32 -18.45 -5.71
CA GLU A 242 -20.99 -18.98 -4.51
C GLU A 242 -22.02 -18.00 -3.88
N GLY A 243 -22.39 -16.94 -4.59
CA GLY A 243 -23.28 -15.89 -4.07
C GLY A 243 -22.59 -14.95 -3.08
N ARG A 244 -21.25 -14.87 -3.14
CA ARG A 244 -20.38 -14.04 -2.29
C ARG A 244 -20.61 -14.33 -0.81
N PRO A 245 -20.30 -15.55 -0.35
CA PRO A 245 -20.23 -15.82 1.07
C PRO A 245 -19.22 -14.85 1.70
N ALA A 246 -19.40 -14.52 2.99
CA ALA A 246 -18.30 -13.91 3.74
C ALA A 246 -17.09 -14.83 3.57
N SER A 247 -16.02 -14.34 2.96
CA SER A 247 -14.88 -15.22 2.73
C SER A 247 -14.40 -15.66 4.10
N ARG A 248 -14.18 -16.96 4.24
CA ARG A 248 -13.35 -17.49 5.32
C ARG A 248 -11.89 -17.17 5.01
N ALA A 249 -11.59 -15.96 4.53
CA ALA A 249 -10.23 -15.53 4.26
C ALA A 249 -9.40 -15.90 5.48
N SER A 250 -8.23 -16.47 5.20
CA SER A 250 -7.20 -16.68 6.20
C SER A 250 -7.17 -15.44 7.08
N LEU A 251 -7.31 -15.63 8.40
CA LEU A 251 -7.12 -14.57 9.39
C LEU A 251 -5.67 -14.09 9.41
N VAL A 252 -4.87 -14.34 8.37
CA VAL A 252 -3.43 -14.13 8.29
C VAL A 252 -3.08 -13.58 6.91
N CYS A 253 -2.45 -12.42 6.91
CA CYS A 253 -1.68 -11.86 5.81
C CYS A 253 -0.21 -12.25 6.03
N ASP A 254 0.26 -13.23 5.26
CA ASP A 254 1.51 -13.96 5.50
C ASP A 254 2.78 -13.11 5.36
N GLU A 255 3.75 -13.31 6.26
CA GLU A 255 5.01 -12.56 6.37
C GLU A 255 5.84 -12.52 5.08
N GLY A 256 5.89 -13.63 4.31
CA GLY A 256 6.78 -13.79 3.15
C GLY A 256 6.30 -13.10 1.88
N ASN A 257 5.11 -12.47 1.90
CA ASN A 257 4.48 -12.01 0.68
C ASN A 257 4.80 -10.55 0.31
N ILE A 258 6.08 -10.28 0.01
CA ILE A 258 6.56 -8.96 -0.42
C ILE A 258 5.86 -8.46 -1.70
N ARG A 259 5.29 -9.36 -2.51
CA ARG A 259 4.54 -9.04 -3.74
C ARG A 259 3.34 -8.13 -3.47
N LEU A 260 2.76 -8.21 -2.27
CA LEU A 260 1.70 -7.31 -1.81
C LEU A 260 2.13 -5.83 -1.80
N THR A 261 3.42 -5.54 -1.76
CA THR A 261 3.95 -4.17 -1.78
C THR A 261 4.27 -3.66 -3.19
N TYR A 262 4.25 -4.51 -4.22
CA TYR A 262 4.77 -4.13 -5.53
C TYR A 262 3.94 -3.05 -6.23
N GLY A 263 2.62 -3.00 -5.98
CA GLY A 263 1.76 -1.93 -6.50
C GLY A 263 2.05 -0.52 -5.95
N VAL A 264 2.91 -0.38 -4.93
CA VAL A 264 3.15 0.90 -4.21
C VAL A 264 3.89 1.94 -5.05
N VAL A 265 4.65 1.48 -6.05
CA VAL A 265 5.29 2.36 -7.03
C VAL A 265 4.36 2.68 -8.22
N GLY A 266 3.10 2.21 -8.18
CA GLY A 266 2.15 2.34 -9.29
C GLY A 266 2.45 1.41 -10.48
N ALA A 267 3.42 0.50 -10.33
CA ALA A 267 3.79 -0.50 -11.32
C ALA A 267 3.25 -1.88 -10.92
N PRO A 268 2.51 -2.56 -11.79
CA PRO A 268 2.08 -3.93 -11.52
C PRO A 268 3.24 -4.90 -11.67
N GLU A 269 3.11 -6.06 -11.04
CA GLU A 269 4.05 -7.19 -11.08
C GLU A 269 4.07 -7.91 -12.44
N GLY A 270 3.10 -7.65 -13.30
CA GLY A 270 3.00 -8.24 -14.62
C GLY A 270 1.56 -8.47 -15.05
N PHE A 271 1.37 -9.37 -16.02
CA PHE A 271 0.07 -9.68 -16.59
C PHE A 271 -0.91 -10.22 -15.56
N LEU A 272 -0.49 -11.13 -14.67
CA LEU A 272 -1.41 -11.81 -13.74
C LEU A 272 -1.98 -10.87 -12.67
N GLN A 273 -1.17 -9.98 -12.08
CA GLN A 273 -1.72 -8.96 -11.17
C GLN A 273 -2.69 -8.04 -11.92
N MET A 274 -2.36 -7.64 -13.14
CA MET A 274 -3.25 -6.79 -13.94
C MET A 274 -4.54 -7.50 -14.34
N LEU A 275 -4.48 -8.82 -14.53
CA LEU A 275 -5.66 -9.64 -14.72
C LEU A 275 -6.55 -9.62 -13.48
N VAL A 276 -5.99 -9.79 -12.28
CA VAL A 276 -6.72 -9.61 -11.01
C VAL A 276 -7.35 -8.21 -10.92
N HIS A 277 -6.58 -7.14 -11.16
CA HIS A 277 -7.07 -5.76 -11.18
C HIS A 277 -8.28 -5.60 -12.11
N TYR A 278 -8.20 -6.08 -13.35
CA TYR A 278 -9.31 -5.97 -14.29
C TYR A 278 -10.49 -6.89 -13.96
N MET A 279 -10.26 -8.06 -13.34
CA MET A 279 -11.34 -8.92 -12.84
C MET A 279 -12.11 -8.24 -11.70
N ARG A 280 -11.39 -7.63 -10.76
CA ARG A 280 -11.98 -6.87 -9.64
C ARG A 280 -12.88 -5.75 -10.14
N ARG A 281 -12.50 -5.04 -11.21
CA ARG A 281 -13.31 -4.00 -11.86
C ARG A 281 -14.65 -4.49 -12.44
N HIS A 282 -14.84 -5.79 -12.66
CA HIS A 282 -16.13 -6.35 -13.12
C HIS A 282 -17.13 -6.58 -11.99
N ILE A 283 -16.65 -6.65 -10.75
CA ILE A 283 -17.49 -6.91 -9.59
C ILE A 283 -18.38 -5.68 -9.33
N GLN A 284 -19.69 -5.92 -9.33
CA GLN A 284 -20.68 -4.91 -8.93
C GLN A 284 -20.87 -4.96 -7.40
N PRO A 285 -20.68 -3.85 -6.67
CA PRO A 285 -20.88 -3.84 -5.22
C PRO A 285 -22.37 -4.00 -4.85
N ARG A 286 -22.65 -4.63 -3.70
CA ARG A 286 -24.02 -4.79 -3.16
C ARG A 286 -24.29 -3.90 -1.95
N LYS A 287 -23.23 -3.41 -1.31
CA LYS A 287 -23.23 -2.54 -0.13
C LYS A 287 -22.54 -1.21 -0.48
N LYS A 288 -22.66 -0.21 0.39
CA LYS A 288 -22.22 1.16 0.11
C LYS A 288 -20.85 1.48 0.68
N VAL A 289 -20.61 1.28 1.98
CA VAL A 289 -19.43 1.82 2.64
C VAL A 289 -18.80 0.83 3.61
N CYS A 290 -17.52 0.53 3.41
CA CYS A 290 -16.66 -0.09 4.41
C CYS A 290 -15.52 0.82 4.84
N LEU A 291 -14.78 0.38 5.84
CA LEU A 291 -13.56 1.03 6.31
C LEU A 291 -12.43 0.00 6.39
N LEU A 292 -11.28 0.32 5.80
CA LEU A 292 -10.04 -0.43 5.84
C LEU A 292 -9.06 0.26 6.78
N SER A 293 -8.58 -0.44 7.81
CA SER A 293 -7.66 0.11 8.79
C SER A 293 -6.57 -0.87 9.21
N THR A 294 -5.48 -0.33 9.73
CA THR A 294 -4.44 -1.10 10.41
C THR A 294 -4.29 -0.61 11.85
N VAL A 295 -4.13 -1.53 12.80
CA VAL A 295 -4.10 -1.22 14.22
C VAL A 295 -2.83 -1.79 14.86
N ARG A 296 -2.20 -0.97 15.71
CA ARG A 296 -1.10 -1.35 16.60
C ARG A 296 -1.33 -0.70 17.97
N ASN A 297 -1.71 -1.47 18.97
CA ASN A 297 -1.98 -1.06 20.35
C ASN A 297 -2.92 0.14 20.51
N GLU A 298 -4.06 0.11 19.81
CA GLU A 298 -5.12 1.13 19.95
C GLU A 298 -6.37 0.56 20.64
N GLY A 299 -6.23 -0.58 21.35
CA GLY A 299 -7.34 -1.39 21.84
C GLY A 299 -8.32 -0.61 22.69
N ILE A 300 -7.81 0.32 23.50
CA ILE A 300 -8.60 1.14 24.41
C ILE A 300 -9.59 2.08 23.69
N TYR A 301 -9.33 2.42 22.41
CA TYR A 301 -10.19 3.28 21.59
C TYR A 301 -11.04 2.51 20.57
N LEU A 302 -10.69 1.27 20.24
CA LEU A 302 -11.29 0.52 19.14
C LEU A 302 -12.81 0.44 19.22
N LEU A 303 -13.38 0.19 20.40
CA LEU A 303 -14.82 0.01 20.53
C LEU A 303 -15.60 1.31 20.31
N GLU A 304 -15.07 2.44 20.80
CA GLU A 304 -15.63 3.78 20.52
C GLU A 304 -15.52 4.09 19.02
N TRP A 305 -14.35 3.85 18.44
CA TRP A 305 -14.08 4.13 17.04
C TRP A 305 -15.03 3.35 16.13
N ILE A 306 -15.26 2.06 16.40
CA ILE A 306 -16.25 1.24 15.68
C ILE A 306 -17.68 1.76 15.91
N ALA A 307 -18.06 2.05 17.16
CA ALA A 307 -19.40 2.54 17.48
C ALA A 307 -19.73 3.86 16.76
N TYR A 308 -18.78 4.80 16.76
CA TYR A 308 -18.91 6.08 16.06
C TYR A 308 -19.08 5.89 14.55
N HIS A 309 -18.20 5.10 13.93
CA HIS A 309 -18.23 4.89 12.48
C HIS A 309 -19.50 4.15 12.03
N ARG A 310 -19.99 3.18 12.82
CA ARG A 310 -21.28 2.51 12.57
C ARG A 310 -22.45 3.48 12.66
N ASN A 311 -22.43 4.39 13.63
CA ASN A 311 -23.45 5.41 13.81
C ASN A 311 -23.58 6.33 12.58
N ILE A 312 -22.44 6.80 12.03
CA ILE A 312 -22.43 7.63 10.81
C ILE A 312 -22.58 6.83 9.50
N GLY A 313 -22.74 5.51 9.58
CA GLY A 313 -23.14 4.68 8.46
C GLY A 313 -22.07 3.82 7.80
N VAL A 314 -20.88 3.65 8.39
CA VAL A 314 -19.96 2.58 7.95
C VAL A 314 -20.62 1.22 8.22
N GLU A 315 -20.72 0.40 7.17
CA GLU A 315 -21.45 -0.88 7.24
C GLU A 315 -20.56 -2.04 7.70
N HIS A 316 -19.24 -1.96 7.48
CA HIS A 316 -18.28 -3.01 7.86
C HIS A 316 -16.85 -2.50 7.94
N PHE A 317 -16.01 -3.24 8.66
CA PHE A 317 -14.61 -2.89 8.91
C PHE A 317 -13.70 -4.04 8.54
N PHE A 318 -12.63 -3.75 7.79
CA PHE A 318 -11.53 -4.64 7.52
C PHE A 318 -10.33 -4.14 8.34
N ILE A 319 -10.00 -4.83 9.42
CA ILE A 319 -8.98 -4.38 10.38
C ILE A 319 -7.82 -5.35 10.37
N TYR A 320 -6.65 -4.83 10.02
CA TYR A 320 -5.37 -5.54 10.05
C TYR A 320 -4.69 -5.26 11.38
N SER A 321 -4.35 -6.31 12.13
CA SER A 321 -3.58 -6.23 13.37
C SER A 321 -2.09 -6.32 13.06
N ASN A 322 -1.30 -5.41 13.64
CA ASN A 322 0.15 -5.33 13.45
C ASN A 322 0.87 -5.54 14.79
N ASP A 323 1.11 -6.79 15.18
CA ASP A 323 1.88 -7.19 16.37
C ASP A 323 1.44 -6.44 17.64
N ASN A 324 0.14 -6.55 17.97
CA ASN A 324 -0.40 -5.93 19.18
C ASN A 324 0.13 -6.60 20.44
N ASP A 325 0.40 -5.80 21.48
CA ASP A 325 0.85 -6.26 22.79
C ASP A 325 0.09 -5.59 23.95
N ASP A 326 -1.05 -4.95 23.65
CA ASP A 326 -2.01 -4.37 24.58
C ASP A 326 -3.33 -5.20 24.67
N GLN A 327 -3.28 -6.43 24.19
CA GLN A 327 -4.45 -7.33 24.06
C GLN A 327 -5.53 -6.86 23.06
N SER A 328 -5.25 -5.88 22.18
CA SER A 328 -6.15 -5.49 21.09
C SER A 328 -6.67 -6.69 20.28
N ASP A 329 -5.82 -7.70 20.06
CA ASP A 329 -6.20 -8.90 19.32
C ASP A 329 -7.35 -9.68 19.97
N ALA A 330 -7.47 -9.68 21.30
CA ALA A 330 -8.58 -10.34 21.97
C ALA A 330 -9.91 -9.65 21.63
N LEU A 331 -9.91 -8.31 21.65
CA LEU A 331 -11.08 -7.50 21.28
C LEU A 331 -11.40 -7.64 19.78
N LEU A 332 -10.39 -7.59 18.90
CA LEU A 332 -10.57 -7.77 17.46
C LEU A 332 -11.14 -9.15 17.12
N LYS A 333 -10.66 -10.22 17.76
CA LYS A 333 -11.21 -11.57 17.59
C LYS A 333 -12.65 -11.67 18.07
N ALA A 334 -12.98 -11.05 19.20
CA ALA A 334 -14.34 -11.01 19.71
C ALA A 334 -15.29 -10.25 18.74
N LEU A 335 -14.86 -9.09 18.23
CA LEU A 335 -15.60 -8.32 17.22
C LEU A 335 -15.80 -9.10 15.91
N HIS A 336 -14.79 -9.86 15.49
CA HIS A 336 -14.87 -10.71 14.31
C HIS A 336 -15.89 -11.84 14.48
N ASN A 337 -15.88 -12.52 15.62
CA ASN A 337 -16.82 -13.60 15.94
C ASN A 337 -18.27 -13.11 15.99
N GLU A 338 -18.50 -11.86 16.40
CA GLU A 338 -19.81 -11.20 16.36
C GLU A 338 -20.19 -10.69 14.95
N GLY A 339 -19.34 -10.90 13.94
CA GLY A 339 -19.59 -10.48 12.55
C GLY A 339 -19.55 -8.97 12.32
N ILE A 340 -18.98 -8.21 13.25
CA ILE A 340 -18.91 -6.74 13.19
C ILE A 340 -17.76 -6.28 12.30
N ILE A 341 -16.66 -7.04 12.29
CA ILE A 341 -15.45 -6.76 11.52
C ILE A 341 -14.93 -8.02 10.82
N THR A 342 -14.11 -7.82 9.80
CA THR A 342 -13.15 -8.82 9.34
C THR A 342 -11.81 -8.51 10.00
N TYR A 343 -11.32 -9.44 10.85
CA TYR A 343 -10.00 -9.37 11.47
C TYR A 343 -8.98 -10.08 10.58
N ILE A 344 -7.82 -9.45 10.36
CA ILE A 344 -6.68 -10.05 9.66
C ILE A 344 -5.42 -9.83 10.49
N ASP A 345 -4.72 -10.90 10.84
CA ASP A 345 -3.38 -10.90 11.44
C ASP A 345 -2.36 -10.53 10.36
N ASN A 346 -1.79 -9.33 10.42
CA ASN A 346 -0.82 -8.85 9.45
C ASN A 346 0.59 -9.09 9.98
N LYS A 347 1.18 -10.21 9.57
CA LYS A 347 2.55 -10.56 9.93
C LYS A 347 3.52 -9.76 9.09
N VAL A 348 4.45 -9.02 9.69
CA VAL A 348 5.33 -8.10 8.98
C VAL A 348 6.78 -8.42 9.29
N SER A 349 7.59 -8.63 8.25
CA SER A 349 9.02 -8.87 8.41
C SER A 349 9.75 -7.58 8.81
N LEU A 350 10.90 -7.70 9.46
CA LEU A 350 11.72 -6.55 9.82
C LEU A 350 12.09 -5.72 8.58
N GLY A 351 11.71 -4.43 8.58
CA GLY A 351 11.98 -3.50 7.47
C GLY A 351 10.84 -3.35 6.46
N ASP A 352 9.79 -4.18 6.55
CA ASP A 352 8.60 -4.04 5.73
C ASP A 352 7.62 -3.03 6.34
N SER A 353 6.89 -2.31 5.47
CA SER A 353 5.79 -1.45 5.92
C SER A 353 4.51 -2.26 6.14
N ALA A 354 4.04 -2.30 7.38
CA ALA A 354 2.81 -2.99 7.76
C ALA A 354 1.59 -2.49 6.97
N GLN A 355 1.46 -1.18 6.82
CA GLN A 355 0.34 -0.54 6.12
C GLN A 355 0.33 -0.88 4.63
N LEU A 356 1.47 -0.78 3.94
CA LEU A 356 1.55 -1.08 2.51
C LEU A 356 1.16 -2.53 2.20
N LYS A 357 1.58 -3.44 3.08
CA LYS A 357 1.23 -4.85 2.99
C LYS A 357 -0.27 -5.09 3.20
N ALA A 358 -0.83 -4.52 4.26
CA ALA A 358 -2.26 -4.62 4.56
C ALA A 358 -3.14 -4.10 3.40
N TYR A 359 -2.78 -2.93 2.86
CA TYR A 359 -3.50 -2.36 1.72
C TYR A 359 -3.33 -3.21 0.45
N GLY A 360 -2.15 -3.78 0.23
CA GLY A 360 -1.92 -4.72 -0.87
C GLY A 360 -2.81 -5.94 -0.78
N HIS A 361 -2.88 -6.53 0.40
CA HIS A 361 -3.75 -7.68 0.65
C HIS A 361 -5.23 -7.31 0.46
N ALA A 362 -5.70 -6.23 1.07
CA ALA A 362 -7.09 -5.80 0.97
C ALA A 362 -7.48 -5.48 -0.48
N LEU A 363 -6.64 -4.74 -1.21
CA LEU A 363 -6.98 -4.18 -2.52
C LEU A 363 -6.61 -5.09 -3.70
N ASN A 364 -5.93 -6.22 -3.47
CA ASN A 364 -5.64 -7.19 -4.52
C ASN A 364 -6.17 -8.60 -4.21
N ILE A 365 -6.10 -9.04 -2.95
CA ILE A 365 -6.36 -10.44 -2.58
C ILE A 365 -7.73 -10.63 -1.96
N LEU A 366 -8.15 -9.73 -1.06
CA LEU A 366 -9.43 -9.88 -0.34
C LEU A 366 -10.63 -9.57 -1.26
N PRO A 367 -11.52 -10.52 -1.57
CA PRO A 367 -12.67 -10.27 -2.42
C PRO A 367 -13.79 -9.50 -1.70
N ASP A 368 -13.98 -9.72 -0.39
CA ASP A 368 -15.10 -9.16 0.41
C ASP A 368 -15.17 -7.64 0.36
N ILE A 369 -14.03 -6.96 0.26
CA ILE A 369 -14.00 -5.50 0.17
C ILE A 369 -14.70 -4.99 -1.09
N LEU A 370 -14.77 -5.80 -2.15
CA LEU A 370 -15.45 -5.48 -3.41
C LEU A 370 -16.97 -5.53 -3.30
N ASP A 371 -17.51 -6.05 -2.19
CA ASP A 371 -18.95 -5.98 -1.95
C ASP A 371 -19.41 -4.57 -1.59
N TYR A 372 -18.48 -3.65 -1.32
CA TYR A 372 -18.73 -2.26 -0.94
C TYR A 372 -18.31 -1.32 -2.07
N GLU A 373 -19.18 -0.34 -2.36
CA GLU A 373 -18.93 0.67 -3.39
C GLU A 373 -17.75 1.58 -3.02
N TRP A 374 -17.64 1.95 -1.75
CA TRP A 374 -16.61 2.84 -1.22
C TRP A 374 -15.93 2.22 0.00
N SER A 375 -14.59 2.35 0.07
CA SER A 375 -13.81 2.05 1.27
C SER A 375 -13.08 3.30 1.72
N PHE A 376 -13.31 3.69 2.97
CA PHE A 376 -12.43 4.63 3.67
C PHE A 376 -11.14 3.91 4.05
N ILE A 377 -10.00 4.59 3.92
CA ILE A 377 -8.70 4.11 4.41
C ILE A 377 -8.28 5.06 5.52
N LEU A 378 -8.34 4.58 6.77
CA LEU A 378 -8.18 5.40 7.98
C LEU A 378 -7.37 4.67 9.04
N ASP A 379 -6.69 5.44 9.88
CA ASP A 379 -5.99 4.95 11.07
C ASP A 379 -6.96 4.88 12.28
N GLY A 380 -6.59 4.09 13.30
CA GLY A 380 -7.44 3.82 14.47
C GLY A 380 -7.71 5.02 15.40
N ASP A 381 -7.05 6.15 15.16
CA ASP A 381 -7.21 7.42 15.89
C ASP A 381 -7.80 8.55 15.02
N GLU A 382 -8.42 8.17 13.91
CA GLU A 382 -9.03 9.08 12.95
C GLU A 382 -10.53 8.87 12.85
N PHE A 383 -11.29 9.96 12.90
CA PHE A 383 -12.74 9.94 12.89
C PHE A 383 -13.27 10.71 11.69
N ILE A 384 -14.13 10.08 10.89
CA ILE A 384 -14.83 10.77 9.80
C ILE A 384 -15.80 11.79 10.40
N THR A 385 -15.61 13.06 10.14
CA THR A 385 -16.46 14.12 10.66
C THR A 385 -17.31 14.69 9.54
N LEU A 386 -18.62 14.60 9.71
CA LEU A 386 -19.62 15.10 8.77
C LEU A 386 -20.17 16.43 9.25
N SER A 387 -20.39 17.37 8.33
CA SER A 387 -21.14 18.57 8.68
C SER A 387 -22.60 18.23 9.05
N PRO A 388 -23.35 19.15 9.67
CA PRO A 388 -24.74 18.91 10.08
C PRO A 388 -25.70 18.73 8.88
N MET A 389 -25.21 18.94 7.65
CA MET A 389 -25.97 18.70 6.42
C MET A 389 -26.13 17.22 6.07
N PHE A 390 -25.34 16.34 6.71
CA PHE A 390 -25.30 14.91 6.42
C PHE A 390 -25.45 14.11 7.71
N ASP A 391 -26.47 13.26 7.77
CA ASP A 391 -26.65 12.33 8.87
C ASP A 391 -25.68 11.15 8.73
N ARG A 392 -25.49 10.68 7.49
CA ARG A 392 -24.66 9.52 7.16
C ARG A 392 -23.65 9.81 6.06
N VAL A 393 -22.56 9.03 6.04
CA VAL A 393 -21.51 9.13 5.01
C VAL A 393 -22.07 8.85 3.61
N GLN A 394 -23.08 8.00 3.50
CA GLN A 394 -23.79 7.72 2.25
C GLN A 394 -24.46 8.96 1.65
N ASP A 395 -24.96 9.88 2.49
CA ASP A 395 -25.62 11.10 2.01
C ASP A 395 -24.63 12.01 1.30
N TYR A 396 -23.44 12.14 1.88
CA TYR A 396 -22.32 12.85 1.28
C TYR A 396 -21.86 12.18 -0.02
N LEU A 397 -21.61 10.86 0.01
CA LEU A 397 -21.12 10.11 -1.16
C LEU A 397 -22.12 10.11 -2.32
N LYS A 398 -23.42 10.00 -2.04
CA LYS A 398 -24.48 10.17 -3.06
C LYS A 398 -24.42 11.56 -3.69
N GLY A 399 -24.14 12.58 -2.89
CA GLY A 399 -23.88 13.92 -3.39
C GLY A 399 -22.65 14.01 -4.30
N MET A 400 -21.67 13.12 -4.15
CA MET A 400 -20.47 13.09 -4.99
C MET A 400 -20.71 12.39 -6.34
N GLU A 401 -21.77 11.57 -6.47
CA GLU A 401 -22.15 10.90 -7.74
C GLU A 401 -22.43 11.87 -8.89
N ARG A 402 -22.72 13.14 -8.61
CA ARG A 402 -22.84 14.19 -9.65
C ARG A 402 -21.53 14.43 -10.40
N TRP A 403 -20.42 13.97 -9.83
CA TRP A 403 -19.08 14.04 -10.39
C TRP A 403 -18.56 12.63 -10.68
N ASP A 404 -17.78 12.49 -11.74
CA ASP A 404 -16.99 11.28 -11.96
C ASP A 404 -15.85 11.22 -10.93
N ALA A 405 -15.90 10.31 -9.96
CA ALA A 405 -14.94 10.26 -8.85
C ALA A 405 -14.65 8.81 -8.45
N ASP A 406 -13.41 8.35 -8.62
CA ASP A 406 -12.95 7.03 -8.15
C ASP A 406 -12.37 7.09 -6.72
N ALA A 407 -11.96 8.28 -6.30
CA ALA A 407 -11.47 8.55 -4.96
C ALA A 407 -11.79 9.99 -4.53
N ILE A 408 -11.85 10.20 -3.21
CA ILE A 408 -12.10 11.49 -2.58
C ILE A 408 -11.12 11.70 -1.42
N ALA A 409 -10.37 12.79 -1.50
CA ALA A 409 -9.39 13.27 -0.53
C ALA A 409 -10.12 14.08 0.56
N LEU A 410 -9.87 13.70 1.81
CA LEU A 410 -10.48 14.28 3.00
C LEU A 410 -9.39 14.84 3.90
N ASN A 411 -9.38 16.15 4.10
CA ASN A 411 -8.36 16.83 4.91
C ASN A 411 -8.39 16.37 6.37
N TRP A 412 -7.20 16.31 6.98
CA TRP A 412 -7.06 16.22 8.42
C TRP A 412 -7.39 17.54 9.11
N GLN A 413 -8.13 17.43 10.21
CA GLN A 413 -8.34 18.47 11.20
C GLN A 413 -7.81 17.93 12.54
N PHE A 414 -6.70 18.47 13.03
CA PHE A 414 -6.10 18.02 14.28
C PHE A 414 -6.95 18.43 15.48
N ILE A 415 -7.10 17.50 16.41
CA ILE A 415 -7.76 17.75 17.70
C ILE A 415 -6.66 17.86 18.78
N SER A 416 -6.74 18.94 19.55
CA SER A 416 -5.79 19.29 20.59
C SER A 416 -5.86 18.30 21.76
N SER A 417 -4.75 18.17 22.47
CA SER A 417 -4.72 17.40 23.70
C SER A 417 -5.48 18.12 24.82
N GLU A 418 -6.12 17.35 25.70
CA GLU A 418 -6.75 17.85 26.91
C GLU A 418 -6.20 17.08 28.12
N VAL A 419 -6.02 17.77 29.24
CA VAL A 419 -5.46 17.19 30.46
C VAL A 419 -6.54 16.40 31.20
N ASN A 420 -6.25 15.13 31.52
CA ASN A 420 -7.15 14.28 32.30
C ASN A 420 -7.20 14.75 33.77
N GLN A 421 -8.30 15.41 34.16
CA GLN A 421 -8.47 16.00 35.48
C GLN A 421 -8.69 14.97 36.59
N ASN A 422 -9.30 13.82 36.27
CA ASN A 422 -9.53 12.71 37.19
C ASN A 422 -8.64 11.49 36.90
N GLY A 423 -7.46 11.75 36.32
CA GLY A 423 -6.50 10.73 35.95
C GLY A 423 -7.05 9.67 35.00
N PHE A 424 -6.71 8.40 35.22
CA PHE A 424 -7.13 7.29 34.36
C PHE A 424 -8.65 7.11 34.28
N SER A 425 -9.42 7.64 35.22
CA SER A 425 -10.89 7.57 35.13
C SER A 425 -11.42 8.32 33.90
N ASP A 426 -10.78 9.43 33.49
CA ASP A 426 -11.22 10.21 32.32
C ASP A 426 -10.96 9.48 31.01
N LEU A 427 -9.98 8.56 30.96
CA LEU A 427 -9.72 7.72 29.79
C LEU A 427 -10.86 6.72 29.51
N THR A 428 -11.78 6.53 30.45
CA THR A 428 -13.00 5.76 30.23
C THR A 428 -14.10 6.54 29.50
N ILE A 429 -13.97 7.87 29.46
CA ILE A 429 -14.83 8.77 28.70
C ILE A 429 -14.39 8.71 27.22
N PRO A 430 -15.34 8.55 26.28
CA PRO A 430 -15.04 8.57 24.85
C PRO A 430 -14.14 9.74 24.45
N LEU A 431 -13.09 9.45 23.70
CA LEU A 431 -12.09 10.41 23.23
C LEU A 431 -12.74 11.59 22.51
N THR A 432 -13.75 11.30 21.69
CA THR A 432 -14.55 12.31 20.96
C THR A 432 -15.31 13.28 21.87
N GLN A 433 -15.51 12.90 23.14
CA GLN A 433 -16.19 13.72 24.15
C GLN A 433 -15.22 14.42 25.11
N ARG A 434 -13.97 14.02 25.23
CA ARG A 434 -13.01 14.69 26.13
C ARG A 434 -11.94 15.48 25.42
N ASN A 435 -11.76 15.28 24.11
CA ASN A 435 -10.88 16.08 23.26
C ASN A 435 -11.75 16.72 22.18
N ARG A 436 -11.96 18.04 22.27
CA ARG A 436 -12.94 18.73 21.44
C ARG A 436 -12.36 19.92 20.71
N VAL A 437 -11.26 20.48 21.21
CA VAL A 437 -10.67 21.70 20.66
C VAL A 437 -9.91 21.36 19.38
N ILE A 438 -10.24 22.09 18.33
CA ILE A 438 -9.58 22.05 17.03
C ILE A 438 -8.29 22.86 17.11
N VAL A 439 -7.19 22.26 16.65
CA VAL A 439 -5.92 22.97 16.45
C VAL A 439 -6.00 23.87 15.22
N SER A 440 -5.52 25.11 15.33
CA SER A 440 -5.39 26.09 14.26
C SER A 440 -4.52 25.55 13.12
N HIS A 441 -4.90 25.87 11.88
CA HIS A 441 -4.10 25.52 10.70
C HIS A 441 -2.70 26.15 10.77
N GLY A 442 -1.69 25.39 10.37
CA GLY A 442 -0.28 25.80 10.43
C GLY A 442 0.40 25.56 11.78
N ARG A 443 -0.36 25.30 12.86
CA ARG A 443 0.23 25.11 14.20
C ARG A 443 1.00 23.80 14.33
N VAL A 444 0.46 22.71 13.79
CA VAL A 444 1.15 21.41 13.63
C VAL A 444 1.66 21.30 12.19
N GLY A 445 2.42 22.32 11.77
CA GLY A 445 2.92 22.47 10.40
C GLY A 445 1.80 22.42 9.34
N GLU A 446 2.12 21.86 8.18
CA GLU A 446 1.18 21.71 7.05
C GLU A 446 0.28 20.47 7.17
N GLY A 447 0.16 19.89 8.37
CA GLY A 447 -0.61 18.67 8.58
C GLY A 447 -2.10 18.81 8.25
N TRP A 448 -2.66 20.01 8.34
CA TRP A 448 -4.06 20.31 7.95
C TRP A 448 -4.33 20.10 6.44
N ARG A 449 -3.26 20.05 5.64
CA ARG A 449 -3.32 19.79 4.20
C ARG A 449 -3.21 18.31 3.86
N LEU A 450 -2.73 17.48 4.79
CA LEU A 450 -2.71 16.03 4.62
C LEU A 450 -4.13 15.51 4.48
N VAL A 451 -4.28 14.49 3.64
CA VAL A 451 -5.57 13.87 3.38
C VAL A 451 -5.55 12.40 3.73
N LYS A 452 -6.72 11.89 4.10
CA LYS A 452 -7.06 10.47 3.97
C LYS A 452 -8.02 10.29 2.82
N THR A 453 -8.18 9.05 2.37
CA THR A 453 -8.97 8.77 1.18
C THR A 453 -10.15 7.87 1.46
N VAL A 454 -11.27 8.17 0.80
CA VAL A 454 -12.29 7.19 0.47
C VAL A 454 -12.22 6.88 -1.03
N CYS A 455 -12.10 5.60 -1.40
CA CYS A 455 -11.94 5.18 -2.80
C CYS A 455 -12.86 4.02 -3.15
N ARG A 456 -13.08 3.80 -4.44
CA ARG A 456 -13.73 2.59 -4.94
C ARG A 456 -12.73 1.43 -4.93
N PRO A 457 -12.93 0.38 -4.11
CA PRO A 457 -11.94 -0.69 -3.96
C PRO A 457 -11.64 -1.45 -5.25
N HIS A 458 -12.63 -1.52 -6.15
CA HIS A 458 -12.50 -2.23 -7.42
C HIS A 458 -11.66 -1.47 -8.46
N SER A 459 -11.43 -0.16 -8.31
CA SER A 459 -10.72 0.67 -9.32
C SER A 459 -9.26 0.95 -8.98
N VAL A 460 -8.84 0.66 -7.75
CA VAL A 460 -7.48 0.94 -7.26
C VAL A 460 -6.59 -0.26 -7.46
N LEU A 461 -5.34 -0.02 -7.87
CA LEU A 461 -4.31 -1.06 -7.95
C LEU A 461 -3.72 -1.34 -6.56
N GLN A 462 -3.57 -0.28 -5.77
CA GLN A 462 -2.98 -0.31 -4.43
C GLN A 462 -3.34 0.97 -3.65
N SER A 463 -2.91 1.10 -2.39
CA SER A 463 -2.94 2.36 -1.65
C SER A 463 -1.68 2.60 -0.81
N ARG A 464 -1.36 3.87 -0.60
CA ARG A 464 -0.54 4.38 0.51
C ARG A 464 -1.45 4.82 1.66
N PRO A 465 -0.92 5.17 2.84
CA PRO A 465 -1.74 5.61 3.97
C PRO A 465 -2.62 6.83 3.68
N HIS A 466 -2.23 7.67 2.72
CA HIS A 466 -2.93 8.94 2.42
C HIS A 466 -3.63 8.97 1.08
N ASN A 467 -3.19 8.16 0.10
CA ASN A 467 -3.70 8.21 -1.25
C ASN A 467 -3.72 6.82 -1.91
N PRO A 468 -4.75 6.52 -2.72
CA PRO A 468 -4.78 5.35 -3.57
C PRO A 468 -3.79 5.49 -4.71
N LEU A 469 -3.43 4.36 -5.28
CA LEU A 469 -2.59 4.22 -6.45
C LEU A 469 -3.40 3.53 -7.53
N ALA A 470 -3.44 4.17 -8.69
CA ALA A 470 -4.15 3.67 -9.86
C ALA A 470 -3.16 3.25 -10.95
N TRP A 471 -3.60 2.33 -11.80
CA TRP A 471 -2.88 2.00 -13.00
C TRP A 471 -2.95 3.17 -13.99
N HIS A 472 -1.80 3.67 -14.44
CA HIS A 472 -1.73 4.82 -15.34
C HIS A 472 -2.40 4.60 -16.71
N GLY A 473 -2.58 3.34 -17.12
CA GLY A 473 -3.29 2.97 -18.35
C GLY A 473 -4.82 3.02 -18.23
N ASP A 474 -5.36 3.27 -17.05
CA ASP A 474 -6.79 3.47 -16.81
C ASP A 474 -7.08 4.95 -16.47
N SER A 475 -8.31 5.40 -16.76
CA SER A 475 -8.80 6.65 -16.18
C SER A 475 -9.02 6.46 -14.67
N PHE A 476 -8.54 7.42 -13.88
CA PHE A 476 -8.76 7.46 -12.45
C PHE A 476 -8.98 8.90 -12.00
N THR A 477 -10.16 9.21 -11.49
CA THR A 477 -10.51 10.57 -11.08
C THR A 477 -10.46 10.72 -9.57
N TYR A 478 -9.45 11.42 -9.05
CA TYR A 478 -9.29 11.71 -7.63
C TYR A 478 -9.77 13.14 -7.32
N ARG A 479 -10.73 13.29 -6.39
CA ARG A 479 -11.37 14.57 -6.06
C ARG A 479 -11.12 15.02 -4.63
N LEU A 480 -11.30 16.30 -4.37
CA LEU A 480 -11.35 16.90 -3.04
C LEU A 480 -12.76 16.76 -2.44
N ALA A 481 -12.88 16.95 -1.12
CA ALA A 481 -14.14 16.84 -0.39
C ALA A 481 -15.30 17.72 -0.95
N ASN A 482 -15.00 18.80 -1.68
CA ASN A 482 -16.00 19.67 -2.28
C ASN A 482 -16.46 19.24 -3.69
N GLY A 483 -15.80 18.26 -4.33
CA GLY A 483 -16.03 17.82 -5.71
C GLY A 483 -15.01 18.34 -6.73
N GLY A 484 -14.10 19.25 -6.35
CA GLY A 484 -13.00 19.69 -7.20
C GLY A 484 -12.01 18.56 -7.51
N LEU A 485 -11.23 18.68 -8.57
CA LEU A 485 -10.14 17.72 -8.83
C LEU A 485 -9.01 17.91 -7.81
N HIS A 486 -8.45 16.82 -7.31
CA HIS A 486 -7.29 16.85 -6.45
C HIS A 486 -6.02 16.97 -7.30
N GLU A 487 -5.49 18.19 -7.43
CA GLU A 487 -4.39 18.47 -8.35
C GLU A 487 -3.00 18.40 -7.69
N TYR A 488 -2.92 18.52 -6.35
CA TYR A 488 -1.70 18.42 -5.54
C TYR A 488 -0.49 19.21 -6.11
N ARG A 489 -0.75 20.41 -6.65
CA ARG A 489 0.24 21.20 -7.41
C ARG A 489 1.16 22.03 -6.54
N ASN A 490 0.73 22.38 -5.33
CA ASN A 490 1.38 23.36 -4.45
C ASN A 490 1.84 22.69 -3.14
N PRO A 491 2.79 21.74 -3.14
CA PRO A 491 3.13 20.99 -1.95
C PRO A 491 3.63 21.89 -0.79
N PRO A 492 3.54 21.42 0.46
CA PRO A 492 4.19 22.06 1.60
C PRO A 492 5.67 22.42 1.36
N PRO A 493 6.19 23.48 2.00
CA PRO A 493 7.61 23.81 1.92
C PRO A 493 8.50 22.61 2.28
N GLY A 494 9.48 22.30 1.43
CA GLY A 494 10.42 21.19 1.63
C GLY A 494 9.89 19.81 1.22
N ILE A 495 8.64 19.69 0.76
CA ILE A 495 8.05 18.43 0.29
C ILE A 495 7.86 18.50 -1.24
N GLY A 496 8.13 17.41 -1.95
CA GLY A 496 7.84 17.28 -3.38
C GLY A 496 6.33 17.24 -3.66
N ARG A 497 5.92 17.23 -4.94
CA ARG A 497 4.51 17.01 -5.29
C ARG A 497 4.08 15.62 -4.81
N ASP A 498 3.11 15.59 -3.91
CA ASP A 498 2.63 14.34 -3.30
C ASP A 498 1.10 14.40 -3.17
N PRO A 499 0.36 13.43 -3.75
CA PRO A 499 -1.10 13.31 -3.60
C PRO A 499 -1.57 13.14 -2.15
N ALA A 500 -0.68 12.88 -1.19
CA ALA A 500 -0.98 12.90 0.23
C ALA A 500 -1.37 14.30 0.74
N PHE A 501 -1.04 15.37 0.00
CA PHE A 501 -1.35 16.75 0.38
C PHE A 501 -2.26 17.43 -0.64
N SER A 502 -3.31 18.08 -0.14
CA SER A 502 -4.20 18.93 -0.92
C SER A 502 -3.68 20.37 -0.99
N ASP A 503 -4.00 21.06 -2.08
CA ASP A 503 -3.62 22.47 -2.28
C ASP A 503 -4.35 23.41 -1.32
N HIS A 504 -5.54 23.01 -0.87
CA HIS A 504 -6.39 23.74 0.07
C HIS A 504 -7.09 22.78 1.03
N GLY A 505 -7.38 23.26 2.23
CA GLY A 505 -8.17 22.53 3.22
C GLY A 505 -9.67 22.70 3.00
N TYR A 506 -10.40 21.59 2.96
CA TYR A 506 -11.86 21.57 2.83
C TYR A 506 -12.50 20.88 4.04
N PHE A 507 -13.22 21.65 4.85
CA PHE A 507 -13.79 21.21 6.14
C PHE A 507 -15.31 21.46 6.26
N ASP A 508 -15.95 21.97 5.20
CA ASP A 508 -17.36 22.41 5.19
C ASP A 508 -18.38 21.26 5.09
N LYS A 509 -17.97 20.13 4.50
CA LYS A 509 -18.85 18.97 4.24
C LYS A 509 -18.44 17.73 5.01
N ILE A 510 -17.20 17.31 4.81
CA ILE A 510 -16.63 16.10 5.39
C ILE A 510 -15.12 16.31 5.52
N TYR A 511 -14.55 15.83 6.61
CA TYR A 511 -13.11 15.84 6.88
C TYR A 511 -12.77 14.73 7.87
N VAL A 512 -11.49 14.57 8.20
CA VAL A 512 -11.02 13.60 9.17
C VAL A 512 -10.53 14.31 10.42
N SER A 513 -11.20 14.10 11.55
CA SER A 513 -10.72 14.54 12.85
C SER A 513 -9.62 13.60 13.33
N HIS A 514 -8.40 14.12 13.47
CA HIS A 514 -7.22 13.33 13.80
C HIS A 514 -6.84 13.54 15.27
N TYR A 515 -7.03 12.49 16.07
CA TYR A 515 -6.75 12.48 17.51
C TYR A 515 -5.36 11.90 17.78
N TYR A 516 -4.34 12.56 17.20
CA TYR A 516 -2.98 12.06 17.24
C TYR A 516 -2.36 12.12 18.65
N PHE A 517 -2.55 13.23 19.38
CA PHE A 517 -1.84 13.52 20.63
C PHE A 517 -2.63 13.13 21.91
N LYS A 518 -3.94 13.39 21.95
CA LYS A 518 -4.89 13.00 23.01
C LYS A 518 -4.58 13.59 24.41
N SER A 519 -3.62 13.05 25.16
CA SER A 519 -3.15 13.58 26.45
C SER A 519 -1.68 13.23 26.63
N ILE A 520 -1.00 13.71 27.69
CA ILE A 520 0.43 13.41 27.84
C ILE A 520 0.68 11.92 28.08
N VAL A 521 -0.15 11.25 28.89
CA VAL A 521 0.03 9.82 29.19
C VAL A 521 -0.31 8.94 27.98
N GLU A 522 -1.28 9.37 27.17
CA GLU A 522 -1.62 8.69 25.91
C GLU A 522 -0.57 8.96 24.81
N TRP A 523 0.08 10.11 24.85
CA TRP A 523 1.21 10.42 23.98
C TRP A 523 2.44 9.57 24.33
N VAL A 524 2.70 9.36 25.63
CA VAL A 524 3.71 8.37 26.10
C VAL A 524 3.38 6.99 25.54
N TRP A 525 2.13 6.53 25.70
CA TRP A 525 1.67 5.25 25.16
C TRP A 525 1.90 5.12 23.65
N LYS A 526 1.40 6.09 22.87
CA LYS A 526 1.50 6.09 21.41
C LYS A 526 2.94 6.11 20.93
N TYR A 527 3.82 6.84 21.62
CA TYR A 527 5.21 6.94 21.23
C TYR A 527 6.04 5.71 21.63
N ALA A 528 5.66 5.01 22.71
CA ALA A 528 6.33 3.80 23.18
C ALA A 528 6.22 2.59 22.24
N ARG A 529 5.14 2.50 21.46
CA ARG A 529 4.82 1.33 20.62
C ARG A 529 5.46 1.30 19.23
N ASN A 530 6.34 2.28 18.92
CA ASN A 530 6.96 2.55 17.61
C ASN A 530 5.95 2.90 16.49
N SER A 531 6.48 3.44 15.38
CA SER A 531 5.70 3.59 14.15
C SER A 531 5.45 2.22 13.53
N GLY A 532 4.30 1.99 12.90
CA GLY A 532 4.07 0.78 12.09
C GLY A 532 4.89 0.73 10.78
N LEU A 533 5.73 1.74 10.54
CA LEU A 533 6.67 1.83 9.42
C LEU A 533 8.04 1.25 9.76
N ASP A 534 8.38 1.20 11.05
CA ASP A 534 9.63 0.64 11.56
C ASP A 534 9.32 -0.70 12.25
N GLY A 535 10.20 -1.71 12.10
CA GLY A 535 10.02 -2.98 12.81
C GLY A 535 9.99 -2.83 14.33
N ALA A 536 9.73 -3.91 15.06
CA ALA A 536 9.75 -3.89 16.52
C ALA A 536 11.14 -3.52 17.07
N ILE A 537 11.37 -2.24 17.34
CA ILE A 537 12.56 -1.76 18.05
C ILE A 537 12.30 -1.84 19.56
N SER A 538 13.29 -2.30 20.32
CA SER A 538 13.23 -2.30 21.79
C SER A 538 12.93 -0.90 22.33
N PHE A 539 12.04 -0.83 23.32
CA PHE A 539 11.72 0.40 24.03
C PHE A 539 12.95 0.95 24.76
N GLY A 540 13.15 2.27 24.71
CA GLY A 540 14.26 2.95 25.37
C GLY A 540 13.96 4.43 25.61
N VAL A 541 14.45 4.95 26.74
CA VAL A 541 14.14 6.29 27.26
C VAL A 541 14.79 7.41 26.45
N GLU A 542 15.83 7.09 25.66
CA GLU A 542 16.49 8.01 24.72
C GLU A 542 15.54 8.58 23.66
N ARG A 543 14.39 7.93 23.45
CA ARG A 543 13.38 8.39 22.51
C ARG A 543 12.59 9.58 23.02
N TYR A 544 12.45 9.72 24.34
CA TYR A 544 11.75 10.83 25.01
C TYR A 544 12.66 12.04 25.16
N ALA A 545 13.32 12.41 24.07
CA ALA A 545 14.15 13.60 23.99
C ALA A 545 13.33 14.80 23.48
N ASP A 546 14.02 15.91 23.34
CA ASP A 546 13.53 17.17 22.78
C ASP A 546 12.60 17.03 21.56
N TYR A 547 12.94 16.18 20.60
CA TYR A 547 12.12 16.02 19.38
C TYR A 547 10.69 15.51 19.66
N TRP A 548 10.55 14.58 20.60
CA TRP A 548 9.26 14.04 21.05
C TRP A 548 8.42 15.12 21.75
N ALA A 549 9.04 15.84 22.67
CA ALA A 549 8.42 16.94 23.41
C ALA A 549 7.96 18.04 22.44
N ASN A 550 8.81 18.44 21.50
CA ASN A 550 8.48 19.43 20.48
C ASN A 550 7.23 19.04 19.69
N SER A 551 7.12 17.78 19.29
CA SER A 551 5.98 17.28 18.51
C SER A 551 4.67 17.48 19.28
N TYR A 552 4.65 17.21 20.59
CA TYR A 552 3.48 17.40 21.45
C TYR A 552 3.19 18.86 21.82
N ILE A 553 4.24 19.65 22.09
CA ILE A 553 4.12 21.04 22.55
C ILE A 553 3.54 21.93 21.45
N THR A 554 3.85 21.67 20.18
CA THR A 554 3.37 22.51 19.07
C THR A 554 1.86 22.75 19.15
N GLN A 555 1.05 21.74 19.46
CA GLN A 555 -0.39 21.93 19.60
C GLN A 555 -0.83 22.61 20.91
N LEU A 556 -0.06 22.53 22.00
CA LEU A 556 -0.41 23.14 23.28
C LEU A 556 -0.27 24.67 23.30
N GLU A 557 0.69 25.23 22.56
CA GLU A 557 0.82 26.70 22.46
C GLU A 557 -0.14 27.31 21.42
N ASP A 558 -1.08 26.51 20.90
CA ASP A 558 -2.21 27.05 20.14
C ASP A 558 -3.16 27.82 21.05
N THR A 559 -3.75 28.90 20.53
CA THR A 559 -4.73 29.71 21.25
C THR A 559 -6.16 29.49 20.74
N SER A 560 -6.34 28.51 19.85
CA SER A 560 -7.65 28.12 19.34
C SER A 560 -8.61 27.75 20.47
N THR A 561 -9.84 28.23 20.32
CA THR A 561 -10.98 27.84 21.17
C THR A 561 -12.09 27.19 20.33
N ALA A 562 -11.80 26.89 19.06
CA ALA A 562 -12.77 26.30 18.15
C ALA A 562 -13.09 24.87 18.58
N VAL A 563 -14.35 24.58 18.86
CA VAL A 563 -14.81 23.25 19.25
C VAL A 563 -15.27 22.49 18.01
N ASN A 564 -14.96 21.20 17.93
CA ASN A 564 -15.48 20.30 16.90
C ASN A 564 -16.96 19.96 17.16
N GLU A 565 -17.85 20.92 16.94
CA GLU A 565 -19.30 20.74 17.16
C GLU A 565 -19.87 19.59 16.32
N ASN A 566 -19.34 19.38 15.11
CA ASN A 566 -19.77 18.33 14.22
C ASN A 566 -19.62 16.95 14.85
N ILE A 567 -18.50 16.62 15.49
CA ILE A 567 -18.36 15.29 16.10
C ILE A 567 -19.29 15.14 17.32
N LEU A 568 -19.51 16.22 18.08
CA LEU A 568 -20.36 16.24 19.27
C LEU A 568 -21.85 16.07 18.94
N LEU A 569 -22.31 16.50 17.76
CA LEU A 569 -23.68 16.24 17.31
C LEU A 569 -24.02 14.73 17.26
N ARG A 570 -23.01 13.87 17.16
CA ARG A 570 -23.15 12.41 17.09
C ARG A 570 -22.94 11.72 18.44
N GLU A 571 -22.59 12.45 19.49
CA GLU A 571 -22.21 11.93 20.79
C GLU A 571 -23.25 10.96 21.38
N HIS A 572 -24.52 11.38 21.43
CA HIS A 572 -25.58 10.58 22.05
C HIS A 572 -25.78 9.25 21.33
N ALA A 573 -25.84 9.27 19.99
CA ALA A 573 -26.03 8.06 19.20
C ALA A 573 -24.80 7.14 19.24
N THR A 574 -23.59 7.70 19.26
CA THR A 574 -22.34 6.95 19.46
C THR A 574 -22.32 6.27 20.82
N ARG A 575 -22.76 6.96 21.89
CA ARG A 575 -22.86 6.38 23.24
C ARG A 575 -23.85 5.22 23.28
N ASN A 576 -25.02 5.37 22.67
CA ASN A 576 -26.01 4.31 22.59
C ASN A 576 -25.47 3.07 21.85
N GLU A 577 -24.74 3.25 20.75
CA GLU A 577 -24.12 2.15 20.02
C GLU A 577 -23.00 1.49 20.83
N LEU A 578 -22.17 2.28 21.51
CA LEU A 578 -21.12 1.78 22.39
C LEU A 578 -21.69 0.93 23.54
N GLU A 579 -22.76 1.39 24.18
CA GLU A 579 -23.51 0.62 25.18
C GLU A 579 -24.09 -0.67 24.60
N ARG A 580 -24.61 -0.64 23.38
CA ARG A 580 -25.12 -1.84 22.68
C ARG A 580 -24.01 -2.87 22.48
N LEU A 581 -22.82 -2.44 22.05
CA LEU A 581 -21.67 -3.33 21.89
C LEU A 581 -21.22 -3.92 23.23
N ARG A 582 -21.16 -3.11 24.29
CA ARG A 582 -20.80 -3.56 25.65
C ARG A 582 -21.82 -4.47 26.32
N ARG A 583 -23.04 -4.58 25.80
CA ARG A 583 -24.02 -5.60 26.27
C ARG A 583 -23.69 -7.00 25.78
N VAL A 584 -22.82 -7.15 24.78
CA VAL A 584 -22.31 -8.45 24.33
C VAL A 584 -21.21 -8.88 25.31
N PRO A 585 -21.38 -9.97 26.09
CA PRO A 585 -20.42 -10.34 27.13
C PRO A 585 -19.00 -10.53 26.58
N ALA A 586 -18.85 -11.20 25.44
CA ALA A 586 -17.55 -11.41 24.81
C ALA A 586 -16.82 -10.10 24.46
N LEU A 587 -17.53 -9.08 23.98
CA LEU A 587 -16.93 -7.77 23.65
C LEU A 587 -16.56 -7.01 24.91
N ARG A 588 -17.45 -6.99 25.89
CA ARG A 588 -17.22 -6.33 27.19
C ARG A 588 -16.02 -6.92 27.92
N ASP A 589 -15.97 -8.25 28.01
CA ASP A 589 -14.92 -8.96 28.73
C ASP A 589 -13.57 -8.77 28.01
N ALA A 590 -13.55 -8.76 26.66
CA ALA A 590 -12.36 -8.43 25.88
C ALA A 590 -11.92 -6.97 26.04
N GLU A 591 -12.85 -6.00 26.08
CA GLU A 591 -12.53 -4.59 26.37
C GLU A 591 -11.93 -4.44 27.78
N ASN A 592 -12.44 -5.18 28.77
CA ASN A 592 -11.90 -5.17 30.13
C ASN A 592 -10.48 -5.74 30.20
N ILE A 593 -10.17 -6.79 29.43
CA ILE A 593 -8.80 -7.33 29.31
C ILE A 593 -7.85 -6.26 28.75
N VAL A 594 -8.28 -5.56 27.69
CA VAL A 594 -7.50 -4.46 27.10
C VAL A 594 -7.27 -3.34 28.12
N ARG A 595 -8.32 -2.91 28.84
CA ARG A 595 -8.20 -1.86 29.87
C ARG A 595 -7.19 -2.23 30.96
N TYR A 596 -7.26 -3.47 31.45
CA TYR A 596 -6.31 -3.97 32.44
C TYR A 596 -4.86 -3.97 31.91
N ALA A 597 -4.64 -4.54 30.72
CA ALA A 597 -3.30 -4.61 30.12
C ALA A 597 -2.73 -3.22 29.81
N TRP A 598 -3.59 -2.30 29.36
CA TRP A 598 -3.22 -0.92 29.07
C TRP A 598 -2.81 -0.17 30.33
N GLU A 599 -3.58 -0.28 31.43
CA GLU A 599 -3.25 0.35 32.72
C GLU A 599 -1.93 -0.17 33.29
N GLU A 600 -1.74 -1.49 33.33
CA GLU A 600 -0.53 -2.12 33.85
C GLU A 600 0.71 -1.61 33.08
N ARG A 601 0.63 -1.64 31.75
CA ARG A 601 1.74 -1.27 30.90
C ARG A 601 2.00 0.23 30.87
N LEU A 602 0.96 1.07 30.88
CA LEU A 602 1.18 2.51 30.96
C LEU A 602 1.84 2.88 32.29
N ASN A 603 1.40 2.31 33.42
CA ASN A 603 2.07 2.54 34.69
C ASN A 603 3.55 2.19 34.64
N TYR A 604 3.87 1.03 34.07
CA TYR A 604 5.26 0.61 33.85
C TYR A 604 6.05 1.62 32.98
N LEU A 605 5.46 2.12 31.89
CA LEU A 605 6.10 3.13 31.04
C LEU A 605 6.34 4.45 31.77
N LEU A 606 5.40 4.88 32.62
CA LEU A 606 5.52 6.09 33.41
C LEU A 606 6.60 5.94 34.50
N ASP A 607 6.68 4.78 35.16
CA ASP A 607 7.76 4.46 36.10
C ASP A 607 9.13 4.53 35.42
N MET A 608 9.26 3.97 34.21
CA MET A 608 10.50 4.06 33.44
C MET A 608 10.90 5.50 33.09
N ILE A 609 9.92 6.36 32.76
CA ILE A 609 10.17 7.78 32.48
C ILE A 609 10.68 8.51 33.72
N GLU A 610 10.11 8.20 34.88
CA GLU A 610 10.50 8.76 36.17
C GLU A 610 11.89 8.27 36.60
N GLU A 611 12.13 6.95 36.58
CA GLU A 611 13.41 6.32 36.95
C GLU A 611 14.58 6.80 36.08
N ALA A 612 14.33 7.05 34.80
CA ALA A 612 15.34 7.54 33.87
C ALA A 612 15.60 9.05 33.95
N ASP A 613 14.85 9.77 34.79
CA ASP A 613 14.87 11.23 34.93
C ASP A 613 14.80 11.92 33.56
N VAL A 614 13.78 11.58 32.77
CA VAL A 614 13.60 12.15 31.42
C VAL A 614 13.55 13.68 31.47
N ALA A 615 12.98 14.26 32.53
CA ALA A 615 12.89 15.71 32.72
C ALA A 615 14.26 16.41 32.65
N SER A 616 15.34 15.82 33.21
CA SER A 616 16.67 16.44 33.16
C SER A 616 17.28 16.45 31.75
N ARG A 617 16.76 15.62 30.84
CA ARG A 617 17.21 15.52 29.43
C ARG A 617 16.44 16.42 28.47
N LEU A 618 15.29 16.96 28.90
CA LEU A 618 14.53 17.94 28.15
C LEU A 618 15.08 19.34 28.37
N ARG A 619 14.93 20.21 27.37
CA ARG A 619 15.11 21.65 27.58
C ARG A 619 14.24 22.15 28.72
N GLU A 620 14.78 23.11 29.47
CA GLU A 620 14.15 23.64 30.66
C GLU A 620 12.73 24.16 30.38
N GLU A 621 12.53 24.84 29.25
CA GLU A 621 11.25 25.37 28.83
C GLU A 621 10.20 24.30 28.46
N TRP A 622 10.58 23.03 28.33
CA TRP A 622 9.69 21.94 27.93
C TRP A 622 9.33 20.99 29.06
N ARG A 623 10.01 21.08 30.22
CA ARG A 623 9.79 20.19 31.35
C ARG A 623 8.35 20.18 31.85
N TYR A 624 7.64 21.29 31.69
CA TYR A 624 6.26 21.45 32.14
C TYR A 624 5.29 20.43 31.56
N ILE A 625 5.60 19.82 30.40
CA ILE A 625 4.73 18.78 29.82
C ILE A 625 4.59 17.57 30.74
N LEU A 626 5.59 17.32 31.59
CA LEU A 626 5.60 16.20 32.55
C LEU A 626 4.91 16.56 33.88
N ASP A 627 4.65 17.85 34.15
CA ASP A 627 4.08 18.32 35.42
C ASP A 627 2.67 17.76 35.67
N THR A 628 1.95 17.43 34.59
CA THR A 628 0.60 16.88 34.65
C THR A 628 0.57 15.36 34.84
N ILE A 629 1.68 14.65 34.62
CA ILE A 629 1.73 13.18 34.71
C ILE A 629 1.26 12.66 36.08
N PRO A 630 1.70 13.19 37.24
CA PRO A 630 1.23 12.69 38.53
C PRO A 630 -0.30 12.77 38.70
N MET A 631 -0.92 13.83 38.15
CA MET A 631 -2.37 14.00 38.17
C MET A 631 -3.05 13.07 37.16
N GLU A 632 -2.55 13.01 35.92
CA GLU A 632 -3.12 12.18 34.86
C GLU A 632 -2.96 10.66 35.14
N ARG A 633 -1.97 10.27 35.96
CA ARG A 633 -1.71 8.89 36.41
C ARG A 633 -2.65 8.44 37.53
N ALA A 634 -3.34 9.35 38.22
CA ALA A 634 -4.15 9.01 39.38
C ALA A 634 -5.36 8.11 39.03
N GLY A 635 -5.83 7.34 40.01
CA GLY A 635 -7.01 6.47 39.85
C GLY A 635 -6.71 5.19 39.06
N SER A 636 -7.75 4.62 38.45
CA SER A 636 -7.68 3.38 37.67
C SER A 636 -8.69 3.40 36.52
N LEU A 637 -8.45 2.63 35.47
CA LEU A 637 -9.42 2.37 34.41
C LEU A 637 -10.54 1.50 34.97
N THR A 638 -11.72 2.08 35.11
CA THR A 638 -12.90 1.34 35.55
C THR A 638 -13.27 0.28 34.52
N LEU A 639 -13.51 -0.94 35.00
CA LEU A 639 -13.97 -2.08 34.21
C LEU A 639 -15.50 -2.04 34.05
N HIS A 640 -15.99 -2.53 32.91
CA HIS A 640 -17.42 -2.66 32.63
C HIS A 640 -18.03 -3.85 33.38
N SER A 641 -19.23 -3.65 33.92
CA SER A 641 -20.01 -4.65 34.66
C SER A 641 -20.76 -5.65 33.79
#